data_AF-A0A954CCL9-F1
#
_entry.id   AF-A0A954CCL9-F1
#
_cell.length_a   1.000
_cell.length_b   1.000
_cell.length_c   1.000
_cell.angle_alpha   90.00
_cell.angle_beta   90.00
_cell.angle_gamma   90.00
#
_symmetry.space_group_name_H-M   'P 1'
#
loop_
_entity.id
_entity.type
_entity.pdbx_description
1 polymer ?
#
loop_
_entity_poly.entity_id
_entity_poly.type
_entity_poly.pdbx_seq_one_letter_code
_entity_poly.pdbx_strand_id
1 'polypeptide(L)'
;MSSPWRPDRFATRRQALAARTGIVAALRGWFAGEGLVEVDTPALQVSPGLEPHLAAFATDLQGPHPHDRARLYLHTSPEFAMKKLLAAGVPALFQMAHVFRNGERSATHHPEFTMLEWYRTGVPLDGLVADCAGLFAAAGEAARAAGFDGLFHWQGRTADPLAEPEVLSVADAFQCHADIDLMATMADPQAPDAAALARAAADIGIKCRADDTWEDVFFRIFLERIEPHLGLGRPTVLTGYPASMAALARLNAEDPRVADRFEVFVCGLELANAFGELTDAGEQRRRFTADQELKERLHGTRYPVDPDFLAALEHGLPDSAGIALGLDRLVMLATAAERIDDVLWLPVADPAADGAASTEAQPAPLHPEAEALLRKVFLAGKAQSPPPMALQSGAYARDLNRLLLLDIAAGGDGFPQGEALTLPSPAGDLPARVFQPPGAGPSTPWTLYFFGGGYVIGGLDEGSIEAERIANACGCRVLMPAYRLAPENPFPAAIDDAWAAFRWLIGQAAGAPVAVAGHSAGGGLAAATLRRAAEAEIPVAAGYLVCPWLEMTEQRQSHRFYGSGFGLDVAGLAWCREKYVTPADYGHPWVSPARHAPPEGHAPTVFLVGGCDVLRDEAVAYADGLRRAGIFADLVEAPGMPHGFPGYDRVLEPGRPFTREADALFARRLAGA
;
A
#
# COMPACT_ATOMS: atom_id res chain seq x y z
N MET A 1 -13.38 15.46 0.53
CA MET A 1 -14.67 15.07 -0.09
C MET A 1 -15.81 15.48 0.82
N SER A 2 -17.00 15.81 0.29
CA SER A 2 -18.18 16.03 1.13
C SER A 2 -18.57 14.76 1.88
N SER A 3 -18.91 14.92 3.16
CA SER A 3 -19.37 13.83 4.03
C SER A 3 -20.50 13.02 3.37
N PRO A 4 -20.51 11.68 3.49
CA PRO A 4 -21.43 10.76 2.79
C PRO A 4 -22.92 11.06 3.02
N TRP A 5 -23.27 11.77 4.10
CA TRP A 5 -24.64 12.20 4.37
C TRP A 5 -25.12 13.37 3.49
N ARG A 6 -24.23 14.09 2.81
CA ARG A 6 -24.63 15.26 2.01
C ARG A 6 -25.63 14.86 0.92
N PRO A 7 -26.75 15.59 0.74
CA PRO A 7 -27.84 15.15 -0.13
C PRO A 7 -27.43 14.80 -1.56
N ASP A 8 -26.47 15.51 -2.15
CA ASP A 8 -25.92 15.27 -3.49
C ASP A 8 -25.15 13.94 -3.58
N ARG A 9 -24.29 13.64 -2.60
CA ARG A 9 -23.56 12.37 -2.51
C ARG A 9 -24.47 11.20 -2.13
N PHE A 10 -25.38 11.43 -1.19
CA PHE A 10 -26.35 10.43 -0.79
C PHE A 10 -27.26 10.05 -1.97
N ALA A 11 -27.64 11.01 -2.82
CA ALA A 11 -28.47 10.76 -3.99
C ALA A 11 -27.83 9.78 -4.99
N THR A 12 -26.52 9.85 -5.23
CA THR A 12 -25.83 8.95 -6.20
C THR A 12 -25.78 7.51 -5.74
N ARG A 13 -25.83 7.27 -4.42
CA ARG A 13 -25.76 5.93 -3.80
C ARG A 13 -27.10 5.37 -3.38
N ARG A 14 -28.16 6.19 -3.39
CA ARG A 14 -29.47 5.84 -2.84
C ARG A 14 -30.03 4.55 -3.42
N GLN A 15 -29.82 4.31 -4.72
CA GLN A 15 -30.30 3.09 -5.36
C GLN A 15 -29.57 1.85 -4.84
N ALA A 16 -28.23 1.89 -4.73
CA ALA A 16 -27.44 0.79 -4.16
C ALA A 16 -27.78 0.56 -2.67
N LEU A 17 -28.02 1.62 -1.91
CA LEU A 17 -28.45 1.53 -0.50
C LEU A 17 -29.86 0.94 -0.36
N ALA A 18 -30.79 1.24 -1.27
CA ALA A 18 -32.09 0.60 -1.31
C ALA A 18 -31.98 -0.89 -1.68
N ALA A 19 -31.12 -1.23 -2.64
CA ALA A 19 -30.80 -2.61 -2.99
C ALA A 19 -30.21 -3.37 -1.80
N ARG A 20 -29.29 -2.76 -1.03
CA ARG A 20 -28.77 -3.33 0.23
C ARG A 20 -29.92 -3.76 1.15
N THR A 21 -30.89 -2.88 1.40
CA THR A 21 -32.03 -3.21 2.27
C THR A 21 -32.82 -4.39 1.72
N GLY A 22 -33.07 -4.43 0.41
CA GLY A 22 -33.74 -5.55 -0.25
C GLY A 22 -32.96 -6.86 -0.13
N ILE A 23 -31.65 -6.83 -0.39
CA ILE A 23 -30.75 -7.99 -0.27
C ILE A 23 -30.75 -8.51 1.16
N VAL A 24 -30.51 -7.65 2.16
CA VAL A 24 -30.54 -8.04 3.58
C VAL A 24 -31.85 -8.72 3.97
N ALA A 25 -32.99 -8.18 3.53
CA ALA A 25 -34.29 -8.78 3.78
C ALA A 25 -34.45 -10.15 3.08
N ALA A 26 -33.98 -10.27 1.83
CA ALA A 26 -34.02 -11.51 1.06
C ALA A 26 -33.15 -12.61 1.71
N LEU A 27 -31.93 -12.29 2.14
CA LEU A 27 -31.04 -13.24 2.81
C LEU A 27 -31.63 -13.72 4.14
N ARG A 28 -32.19 -12.82 4.97
CA ARG A 28 -32.91 -13.21 6.19
C ARG A 28 -34.10 -14.12 5.89
N GLY A 29 -34.88 -13.79 4.85
CA GLY A 29 -36.00 -14.62 4.40
C GLY A 29 -35.55 -16.01 3.95
N TRP A 30 -34.42 -16.09 3.26
CA TRP A 30 -33.81 -17.36 2.84
C TRP A 30 -33.40 -18.21 4.05
N PHE A 31 -32.65 -17.66 5.02
CA PHE A 31 -32.27 -18.39 6.23
C PHE A 31 -33.47 -18.84 7.07
N ALA A 32 -34.50 -18.01 7.18
CA ALA A 32 -35.74 -18.38 7.86
C ALA A 32 -36.46 -19.53 7.14
N GLY A 33 -36.42 -19.56 5.80
CA GLY A 33 -36.93 -20.66 4.98
C GLY A 33 -36.17 -21.97 5.19
N GLU A 34 -34.85 -21.87 5.37
CA GLU A 34 -33.95 -23.00 5.69
C GLU A 34 -33.97 -23.41 7.18
N GLY A 35 -34.72 -22.69 8.02
CA GLY A 35 -34.91 -22.98 9.43
C GLY A 35 -33.73 -22.59 10.34
N LEU A 36 -32.82 -21.72 9.89
CA LEU A 36 -31.74 -21.21 10.73
C LEU A 36 -32.25 -20.11 11.66
N VAL A 37 -31.72 -20.10 12.89
CA VAL A 37 -32.06 -19.09 13.90
C VAL A 37 -31.12 -17.88 13.77
N GLU A 38 -31.66 -16.68 13.59
CA GLU A 38 -30.88 -15.44 13.70
C GLU A 38 -30.48 -15.23 15.17
N VAL A 39 -29.19 -15.23 15.46
CA VAL A 39 -28.64 -14.96 16.79
C VAL A 39 -27.99 -13.59 16.84
N ASP A 40 -27.76 -13.08 18.07
CA ASP A 40 -27.05 -11.82 18.30
C ASP A 40 -26.01 -12.02 19.41
N THR A 41 -24.75 -12.13 19.03
CA THR A 41 -23.63 -12.28 19.97
C THR A 41 -22.90 -10.96 20.24
N PRO A 42 -22.30 -10.79 21.43
CA PRO A 42 -21.60 -9.54 21.78
C PRO A 42 -20.45 -9.20 20.83
N ALA A 43 -20.32 -7.93 20.45
CA ALA A 43 -19.16 -7.45 19.69
C ALA A 43 -17.92 -7.18 20.57
N LEU A 44 -18.10 -6.92 21.86
CA LEU A 44 -17.03 -6.75 22.83
C LEU A 44 -16.65 -8.11 23.43
N GLN A 45 -15.43 -8.55 23.15
CA GLN A 45 -14.93 -9.88 23.48
C GLN A 45 -13.61 -9.81 24.27
N VAL A 46 -13.33 -10.87 25.03
CA VAL A 46 -12.02 -11.04 25.68
C VAL A 46 -10.93 -11.30 24.64
N SER A 47 -11.24 -12.05 23.58
CA SER A 47 -10.38 -12.34 22.44
C SER A 47 -11.08 -11.87 21.16
N PRO A 48 -10.45 -11.08 20.29
CA PRO A 48 -11.09 -10.59 19.08
C PRO A 48 -11.22 -11.64 17.97
N GLY A 49 -10.48 -12.74 18.06
CA GLY A 49 -10.02 -13.56 16.94
C GLY A 49 -8.50 -13.74 17.08
N LEU A 50 -7.95 -14.81 16.53
CA LEU A 50 -6.53 -15.16 16.71
C LEU A 50 -5.73 -15.19 15.42
N GLU A 51 -6.33 -14.75 14.30
CA GLU A 51 -5.64 -14.69 13.01
C GLU A 51 -4.37 -13.81 13.13
N PRO A 52 -3.19 -14.33 12.76
CA PRO A 52 -1.92 -13.63 12.94
C PRO A 52 -1.86 -12.27 12.22
N HIS A 53 -2.49 -12.16 11.06
CA HIS A 53 -2.40 -10.98 10.19
C HIS A 53 -3.53 -9.95 10.39
N LEU A 54 -4.57 -10.25 11.16
CA LEU A 54 -5.67 -9.31 11.42
C LEU A 54 -5.38 -8.48 12.68
N ALA A 55 -5.44 -7.15 12.58
CA ALA A 55 -5.40 -6.29 13.76
C ALA A 55 -6.82 -5.97 14.25
N ALA A 56 -7.02 -6.03 15.56
CA ALA A 56 -8.28 -5.73 16.23
C ALA A 56 -8.24 -4.37 16.92
N PHE A 57 -9.41 -3.74 17.06
CA PHE A 57 -9.56 -2.61 17.97
C PHE A 57 -9.62 -3.10 19.41
N ALA A 58 -9.03 -2.33 20.33
CA ALA A 58 -9.03 -2.63 21.75
C ALA A 58 -9.66 -1.48 22.54
N THR A 59 -10.33 -1.81 23.64
CA THR A 59 -10.93 -0.84 24.57
C THR A 59 -10.80 -1.32 26.01
N ASP A 60 -11.08 -0.44 26.97
CA ASP A 60 -11.10 -0.80 28.39
C ASP A 60 -12.54 -0.74 28.91
N LEU A 61 -13.04 -1.87 29.39
CA LEU A 61 -14.25 -1.92 30.20
C LEU A 61 -13.95 -1.34 31.59
N GLN A 62 -14.64 -0.26 31.95
CA GLN A 62 -14.53 0.38 33.27
C GLN A 62 -15.70 -0.07 34.14
N GLY A 63 -15.38 -0.64 35.31
CA GLY A 63 -16.36 -1.05 36.31
C GLY A 63 -16.77 0.08 37.25
N PRO A 64 -17.61 -0.23 38.26
CA PRO A 64 -18.14 0.76 39.18
C PRO A 64 -17.09 1.33 40.16
N HIS A 65 -15.95 0.65 40.35
CA HIS A 65 -14.84 1.14 41.15
C HIS A 65 -13.65 1.59 40.29
N PRO A 66 -12.87 2.61 40.71
CA PRO A 66 -11.76 3.16 39.92
C PRO A 66 -10.66 2.17 39.50
N HIS A 67 -10.58 1.02 40.17
CA HIS A 67 -9.60 -0.03 39.89
C HIS A 67 -10.16 -1.18 39.04
N ASP A 68 -11.46 -1.20 38.78
CA ASP A 68 -12.11 -2.24 37.99
C ASP A 68 -11.92 -1.89 36.51
N ARG A 69 -10.84 -2.37 35.91
CA ARG A 69 -10.56 -2.19 34.48
C ARG A 69 -10.21 -3.51 33.85
N ALA A 70 -10.89 -3.85 32.75
CA ALA A 70 -10.58 -5.03 31.94
C ALA A 70 -10.37 -4.62 30.49
N ARG A 71 -9.26 -5.07 29.89
CA ARG A 71 -8.99 -4.89 28.46
C ARG A 71 -9.89 -5.85 27.68
N LEU A 72 -10.70 -5.29 26.77
CA LEU A 72 -11.53 -6.03 25.82
C LEU A 72 -11.19 -5.61 24.40
N TYR A 73 -11.72 -6.35 23.44
CA TYR A 73 -11.51 -6.12 22.02
C TYR A 73 -12.85 -6.10 21.29
N LEU A 74 -12.90 -5.35 20.19
CA LEU A 74 -13.99 -5.54 19.23
C LEU A 74 -13.64 -6.77 18.37
N HIS A 75 -14.61 -7.67 18.18
CA HIS A 75 -14.42 -8.90 17.44
C HIS A 75 -14.09 -8.66 15.95
N THR A 76 -13.22 -9.49 15.38
CA THR A 76 -12.93 -9.52 13.94
C THR A 76 -13.88 -10.46 13.19
N SER A 77 -14.55 -11.36 13.93
CA SER A 77 -15.64 -12.26 13.52
C SER A 77 -16.48 -12.67 14.76
N PRO A 78 -17.82 -12.88 14.67
CA PRO A 78 -18.62 -13.44 15.77
C PRO A 78 -18.39 -14.96 16.02
N GLU A 79 -17.60 -15.61 15.17
CA GLU A 79 -17.25 -17.03 15.15
C GLU A 79 -17.15 -17.73 16.52
N PHE A 80 -16.29 -17.24 17.43
CA PHE A 80 -16.09 -17.90 18.73
C PHE A 80 -17.37 -17.89 19.57
N ALA A 81 -18.12 -16.79 19.57
CA ALA A 81 -19.37 -16.70 20.33
C ALA A 81 -20.47 -17.57 19.70
N MET A 82 -20.53 -17.63 18.36
CA MET A 82 -21.49 -18.47 17.64
C MET A 82 -21.20 -19.95 17.83
N LYS A 83 -19.94 -20.38 17.81
CA LYS A 83 -19.53 -21.75 18.15
C LYS A 83 -19.86 -22.14 19.60
N LYS A 84 -19.81 -21.21 20.55
CA LYS A 84 -20.30 -21.46 21.91
C LYS A 84 -21.81 -21.75 21.94
N LEU A 85 -22.60 -21.10 21.08
CA LEU A 85 -24.03 -21.41 20.94
C LEU A 85 -24.28 -22.77 20.28
N LEU A 86 -23.43 -23.19 19.33
CA LEU A 86 -23.46 -24.56 18.79
C LEU A 86 -23.20 -25.59 19.89
N ALA A 87 -22.15 -25.39 20.70
CA ALA A 87 -21.84 -26.25 21.85
C ALA A 87 -22.95 -26.24 22.90
N ALA A 88 -23.68 -25.13 23.05
CA ALA A 88 -24.85 -25.02 23.91
C ALA A 88 -26.12 -25.72 23.33
N GLY A 89 -26.05 -26.23 22.09
CA GLY A 89 -27.12 -27.03 21.48
C GLY A 89 -28.04 -26.26 20.51
N VAL A 90 -27.61 -25.12 19.96
CA VAL A 90 -28.31 -24.46 18.84
C VAL A 90 -27.77 -25.06 17.53
N PRO A 91 -28.50 -25.95 16.83
CA PRO A 91 -27.92 -26.78 15.77
C PRO A 91 -27.77 -26.06 14.42
N ALA A 92 -28.46 -24.94 14.21
CA ALA A 92 -28.44 -24.20 12.96
C ALA A 92 -28.72 -22.72 13.23
N LEU A 93 -27.72 -21.86 13.01
CA LEU A 93 -27.78 -20.45 13.37
C LEU A 93 -27.06 -19.58 12.35
N PHE A 94 -27.47 -18.32 12.27
CA PHE A 94 -26.78 -17.30 11.48
C PHE A 94 -26.79 -15.95 12.21
N GLN A 95 -25.87 -15.08 11.84
CA GLN A 95 -25.82 -13.70 12.31
C GLN A 95 -25.32 -12.78 11.21
N MET A 96 -25.95 -11.62 11.07
CA MET A 96 -25.40 -10.48 10.33
C MET A 96 -24.80 -9.51 11.34
N ALA A 97 -23.49 -9.54 11.54
CA ALA A 97 -22.80 -8.77 12.57
C ALA A 97 -21.98 -7.63 11.98
N HIS A 98 -21.94 -6.49 12.68
CA HIS A 98 -20.85 -5.54 12.51
C HIS A 98 -19.57 -6.16 13.09
N VAL A 99 -18.50 -6.19 12.29
CA VAL A 99 -17.18 -6.68 12.67
C VAL A 99 -16.13 -5.59 12.43
N PHE A 100 -15.02 -5.65 13.17
CA PHE A 100 -14.08 -4.53 13.26
C PHE A 100 -12.65 -4.99 13.03
N ARG A 101 -11.98 -4.40 12.04
CA ARG A 101 -10.58 -4.70 11.68
C ARG A 101 -9.76 -3.41 11.61
N ASN A 102 -8.79 -3.29 12.51
CA ASN A 102 -7.98 -2.10 12.71
C ASN A 102 -6.79 -2.09 11.72
N GLY A 103 -6.80 -1.16 10.77
CA GLY A 103 -5.76 -1.01 9.74
C GLY A 103 -6.21 -1.38 8.33
N GLU A 104 -7.40 -1.96 8.17
CA GLU A 104 -7.97 -2.29 6.86
C GLU A 104 -8.85 -1.16 6.31
N ARG A 105 -8.38 -0.50 5.24
CA ARG A 105 -9.20 0.44 4.45
C ARG A 105 -8.74 0.45 3.00
N SER A 106 -9.62 0.11 2.08
CA SER A 106 -9.38 0.14 0.63
C SER A 106 -10.70 0.29 -0.13
N ALA A 107 -10.74 0.02 -1.44
CA ALA A 107 -12.00 -0.01 -2.19
C ALA A 107 -12.95 -1.13 -1.72
N THR A 108 -12.42 -2.23 -1.18
CA THR A 108 -13.17 -3.44 -0.80
C THR A 108 -13.05 -3.80 0.69
N HIS A 109 -12.41 -2.92 1.47
CA HIS A 109 -12.15 -3.10 2.90
C HIS A 109 -12.51 -1.83 3.66
N HIS A 110 -13.12 -1.99 4.82
CA HIS A 110 -13.56 -0.90 5.67
C HIS A 110 -13.36 -1.30 7.14
N PRO A 111 -12.95 -0.39 8.04
CA PRO A 111 -12.59 -0.73 9.43
C PRO A 111 -13.75 -1.27 10.27
N GLU A 112 -14.99 -0.99 9.86
CA GLU A 112 -16.22 -1.57 10.39
C GLU A 112 -17.11 -2.01 9.23
N PHE A 113 -17.44 -3.29 9.12
CA PHE A 113 -18.21 -3.80 8.00
C PHE A 113 -19.19 -4.87 8.47
N THR A 114 -20.17 -5.22 7.65
CA THR A 114 -21.13 -6.28 7.96
C THR A 114 -20.65 -7.62 7.41
N MET A 115 -20.52 -8.59 8.31
CA MET A 115 -20.26 -9.99 7.99
C MET A 115 -21.54 -10.79 8.20
N LEU A 116 -21.85 -11.68 7.27
CA LEU A 116 -22.87 -12.71 7.43
C LEU A 116 -22.16 -14.01 7.76
N GLU A 117 -22.40 -14.57 8.92
CA GLU A 117 -21.82 -15.84 9.34
C GLU A 117 -22.93 -16.83 9.69
N TRP A 118 -22.77 -18.11 9.36
CA TRP A 118 -23.73 -19.15 9.72
C TRP A 118 -23.08 -20.50 9.91
N TYR A 119 -23.74 -21.34 10.71
CA TYR A 119 -23.25 -22.66 11.10
C TYR A 119 -24.39 -23.69 11.12
N ARG A 120 -24.07 -24.93 10.77
CA ARG A 120 -25.00 -26.07 10.78
C ARG A 120 -24.32 -27.31 11.36
N THR A 121 -24.95 -27.92 12.36
CA THR A 121 -24.54 -29.21 12.94
C THR A 121 -24.98 -30.37 12.05
N GLY A 122 -24.09 -31.35 11.86
CA GLY A 122 -24.36 -32.56 11.09
C GLY A 122 -24.51 -32.35 9.58
N VAL A 123 -24.21 -31.15 9.09
CA VAL A 123 -24.21 -30.82 7.65
C VAL A 123 -22.77 -30.87 7.14
N PRO A 124 -22.48 -31.63 6.07
CA PRO A 124 -21.15 -31.67 5.48
C PRO A 124 -20.82 -30.33 4.81
N LEU A 125 -19.54 -30.06 4.59
CA LEU A 125 -19.05 -28.80 4.01
C LEU A 125 -19.73 -28.45 2.67
N ASP A 126 -20.00 -29.43 1.82
CA ASP A 126 -20.72 -29.25 0.54
C ASP A 126 -22.14 -28.70 0.71
N GLY A 127 -22.77 -28.90 1.87
CA GLY A 127 -24.05 -28.28 2.19
C GLY A 127 -23.97 -26.75 2.21
N LEU A 128 -22.83 -26.19 2.59
CA LEU A 128 -22.63 -24.73 2.58
C LEU A 128 -22.44 -24.17 1.17
N VAL A 129 -22.05 -24.99 0.19
CA VAL A 129 -22.01 -24.59 -1.23
C VAL A 129 -23.44 -24.38 -1.76
N ALA A 130 -24.36 -25.28 -1.39
CA ALA A 130 -25.77 -25.11 -1.72
C ALA A 130 -26.37 -23.87 -1.03
N ASP A 131 -25.99 -23.61 0.22
CA ASP A 131 -26.38 -22.39 0.93
C ASP A 131 -25.92 -21.12 0.16
N CYS A 132 -24.66 -21.09 -0.29
CA CYS A 132 -24.13 -19.98 -1.09
C CYS A 132 -24.94 -19.74 -2.37
N ALA A 133 -25.26 -20.80 -3.11
CA ALA A 133 -26.06 -20.69 -4.34
C ALA A 133 -27.44 -20.07 -4.07
N GLY A 134 -28.11 -20.49 -2.99
CA GLY A 134 -29.39 -19.92 -2.57
C GLY A 134 -29.30 -18.44 -2.19
N LEU A 135 -28.27 -18.06 -1.44
CA LEU A 135 -28.01 -16.67 -1.04
C LEU A 135 -27.68 -15.78 -2.25
N PHE A 136 -26.89 -16.28 -3.20
CA PHE A 136 -26.55 -15.53 -4.43
C PHE A 136 -27.79 -15.31 -5.30
N ALA A 137 -28.62 -16.34 -5.50
CA ALA A 137 -29.88 -16.21 -6.20
C ALA A 137 -30.79 -15.14 -5.55
N ALA A 138 -30.96 -15.22 -4.22
CA ALA A 138 -31.76 -14.25 -3.46
C ALA A 138 -31.22 -12.81 -3.60
N ALA A 139 -29.89 -12.62 -3.55
CA ALA A 139 -29.27 -11.32 -3.72
C ALA A 139 -29.43 -10.77 -5.15
N GLY A 140 -29.24 -11.60 -6.18
CA GLY A 140 -29.42 -11.22 -7.58
C GLY A 140 -30.86 -10.83 -7.91
N GLU A 141 -31.84 -11.57 -7.39
CA GLU A 141 -33.26 -11.23 -7.51
C GLU A 141 -33.62 -9.92 -6.80
N ALA A 142 -33.12 -9.72 -5.58
CA ALA A 142 -33.34 -8.49 -4.82
C ALA A 142 -32.72 -7.26 -5.52
N ALA A 143 -31.51 -7.40 -6.08
CA ALA A 143 -30.87 -6.35 -6.86
C ALA A 143 -31.66 -6.03 -8.14
N ARG A 144 -32.18 -7.05 -8.83
CA ARG A 144 -33.06 -6.87 -10.00
C ARG A 144 -34.32 -6.09 -9.64
N ALA A 145 -34.96 -6.42 -8.51
CA ALA A 145 -36.11 -5.68 -8.00
C ALA A 145 -35.80 -4.22 -7.66
N ALA A 146 -34.54 -3.90 -7.33
CA ALA A 146 -34.05 -2.54 -7.10
C ALA A 146 -33.58 -1.81 -8.38
N GLY A 147 -33.76 -2.42 -9.56
CA GLY A 147 -33.49 -1.80 -10.86
C GLY A 147 -32.08 -2.06 -11.41
N PHE A 148 -31.34 -3.02 -10.88
CA PHE A 148 -30.11 -3.56 -11.48
C PHE A 148 -30.42 -4.71 -12.45
N ASP A 149 -29.44 -5.20 -13.21
CA ASP A 149 -29.65 -6.30 -14.16
C ASP A 149 -29.78 -7.68 -13.49
N GLY A 150 -29.41 -7.78 -12.21
CA GLY A 150 -29.43 -9.01 -11.42
C GLY A 150 -28.25 -9.93 -11.69
N LEU A 151 -27.22 -9.47 -12.40
CA LEU A 151 -25.90 -10.10 -12.48
C LEU A 151 -24.98 -9.53 -11.40
N PHE A 152 -23.90 -10.25 -11.11
CA PHE A 152 -22.82 -9.77 -10.25
C PHE A 152 -21.71 -9.15 -11.10
N HIS A 153 -21.17 -8.00 -10.65
CA HIS A 153 -20.20 -7.20 -11.40
C HIS A 153 -19.05 -6.73 -10.51
N TRP A 154 -17.82 -6.84 -11.01
CA TRP A 154 -16.63 -6.24 -10.39
C TRP A 154 -15.53 -6.00 -11.42
N GLN A 155 -14.99 -4.77 -11.48
CA GLN A 155 -13.86 -4.41 -12.36
C GLN A 155 -14.00 -4.89 -13.82
N GLY A 156 -15.21 -4.74 -14.39
CA GLY A 156 -15.52 -5.16 -15.76
C GLY A 156 -15.70 -6.67 -15.96
N ARG A 157 -15.66 -7.47 -14.89
CA ARG A 157 -15.97 -8.90 -14.88
C ARG A 157 -17.42 -9.10 -14.41
N THR A 158 -18.01 -10.20 -14.87
CA THR A 158 -19.41 -10.55 -14.57
C THR A 158 -19.54 -11.99 -14.12
N ALA A 159 -20.49 -12.26 -13.23
CA ALA A 159 -20.92 -13.61 -12.86
C ALA A 159 -22.44 -13.69 -12.75
N ASP A 160 -23.02 -14.80 -13.22
CA ASP A 160 -24.44 -15.09 -13.05
C ASP A 160 -24.69 -15.70 -11.66
N PRO A 161 -25.45 -15.02 -10.76
CA PRO A 161 -25.75 -15.56 -9.43
C PRO A 161 -26.67 -16.79 -9.45
N LEU A 162 -27.30 -17.11 -10.58
CA LEU A 162 -28.15 -18.30 -10.75
C LEU A 162 -27.40 -19.49 -11.35
N ALA A 163 -26.15 -19.28 -11.81
CA ALA A 163 -25.34 -20.37 -12.34
C ALA A 163 -24.87 -21.29 -11.21
N GLU A 164 -24.85 -22.59 -11.50
CA GLU A 164 -24.27 -23.59 -10.59
C GLU A 164 -22.80 -23.22 -10.30
N PRO A 165 -22.39 -23.10 -9.02
CA PRO A 165 -21.02 -22.77 -8.67
C PRO A 165 -20.05 -23.82 -9.21
N GLU A 166 -18.93 -23.35 -9.74
CA GLU A 166 -17.82 -24.23 -10.08
C GLU A 166 -17.10 -24.66 -8.81
N VAL A 167 -16.95 -25.96 -8.57
CA VAL A 167 -16.13 -26.48 -7.48
C VAL A 167 -14.78 -26.88 -8.04
N LEU A 168 -13.73 -26.25 -7.54
CA LEU A 168 -12.35 -26.45 -7.98
C LEU A 168 -11.48 -26.67 -6.74
N SER A 169 -10.65 -27.71 -6.70
CA SER A 169 -9.69 -27.84 -5.59
C SER A 169 -8.50 -26.90 -5.79
N VAL A 170 -7.83 -26.48 -4.73
CA VAL A 170 -6.58 -25.70 -4.82
C VAL A 170 -5.54 -26.47 -5.63
N ALA A 171 -5.41 -27.78 -5.44
CA ALA A 171 -4.49 -28.61 -6.23
C ALA A 171 -4.84 -28.59 -7.73
N ASP A 172 -6.13 -28.73 -8.08
CA ASP A 172 -6.57 -28.66 -9.48
C ASP A 172 -6.39 -27.25 -10.06
N ALA A 173 -6.58 -26.20 -9.26
CA ALA A 173 -6.33 -24.83 -9.69
C ALA A 173 -4.85 -24.59 -10.03
N PHE A 174 -3.94 -25.12 -9.20
CA PHE A 174 -2.50 -25.12 -9.49
C PHE A 174 -2.18 -25.93 -10.75
N GLN A 175 -2.80 -27.10 -10.93
CA GLN A 175 -2.60 -27.91 -12.12
C GLN A 175 -3.12 -27.22 -13.39
N CYS A 176 -4.33 -26.65 -13.36
CA CYS A 176 -4.98 -26.06 -14.52
C CYS A 176 -4.40 -24.69 -14.93
N HIS A 177 -4.01 -23.85 -13.96
CA HIS A 177 -3.61 -22.48 -14.23
C HIS A 177 -2.11 -22.23 -14.09
N ALA A 178 -1.38 -23.15 -13.46
CA ALA A 178 0.06 -23.04 -13.25
C ALA A 178 0.86 -24.27 -13.71
N ASP A 179 0.22 -25.38 -14.13
CA ASP A 179 0.90 -26.63 -14.49
C ASP A 179 1.82 -27.16 -13.38
N ILE A 180 1.37 -27.04 -12.12
CA ILE A 180 2.11 -27.47 -10.93
C ILE A 180 1.32 -28.56 -10.20
N ASP A 181 1.96 -29.72 -9.99
CA ASP A 181 1.49 -30.73 -9.03
C ASP A 181 1.79 -30.24 -7.60
N LEU A 182 0.82 -29.51 -7.04
CA LEU A 182 0.94 -28.94 -5.71
C LEU A 182 1.11 -30.04 -4.63
N MET A 183 0.39 -31.16 -4.79
CA MET A 183 0.36 -32.25 -3.80
C MET A 183 1.71 -32.94 -3.65
N ALA A 184 2.50 -33.02 -4.72
CA ALA A 184 3.86 -33.53 -4.69
C ALA A 184 4.81 -32.67 -3.83
N THR A 185 4.52 -31.38 -3.66
CA THR A 185 5.33 -30.46 -2.84
C THR A 185 4.95 -30.45 -1.36
N MET A 186 3.89 -31.16 -0.97
CA MET A 186 3.38 -31.24 0.41
C MET A 186 3.16 -32.69 0.85
N ALA A 187 4.03 -33.62 0.41
CA ALA A 187 3.94 -35.02 0.79
C ALA A 187 3.96 -35.23 2.31
N ASP A 188 4.71 -34.40 3.04
CA ASP A 188 4.58 -34.23 4.49
C ASP A 188 3.76 -32.96 4.78
N PRO A 189 2.54 -33.06 5.33
CA PRO A 189 1.70 -31.91 5.63
C PRO A 189 2.24 -31.00 6.74
N GLN A 190 3.16 -31.50 7.57
CA GLN A 190 3.78 -30.73 8.65
C GLN A 190 5.09 -30.08 8.20
N ALA A 191 5.64 -30.49 7.05
CA ALA A 191 6.90 -30.00 6.51
C ALA A 191 6.87 -29.97 4.97
N PRO A 192 6.04 -29.11 4.36
CA PRO A 192 5.98 -29.01 2.91
C PRO A 192 7.33 -28.55 2.31
N ASP A 193 7.69 -29.11 1.16
CA ASP A 193 8.98 -28.90 0.49
C ASP A 193 8.98 -27.56 -0.27
N ALA A 194 9.36 -26.49 0.44
CA ALA A 194 9.49 -25.15 -0.10
C ALA A 194 10.41 -25.11 -1.33
N ALA A 195 11.47 -25.92 -1.36
CA ALA A 195 12.42 -25.95 -2.46
C ALA A 195 11.81 -26.61 -3.72
N ALA A 196 10.96 -27.64 -3.55
CA ALA A 196 10.22 -28.23 -4.67
C ALA A 196 9.23 -27.24 -5.28
N LEU A 197 8.43 -26.56 -4.46
CA LEU A 197 7.48 -25.58 -4.96
C LEU A 197 8.20 -24.38 -5.61
N ALA A 198 9.32 -23.92 -5.04
CA ALA A 198 10.12 -22.84 -5.62
C ALA A 198 10.73 -23.20 -6.99
N ARG A 199 11.15 -24.47 -7.19
CA ARG A 199 11.60 -24.95 -8.51
C ARG A 199 10.46 -24.92 -9.52
N ALA A 200 9.29 -25.45 -9.15
CA ALA A 200 8.10 -25.44 -10.01
C ALA A 200 7.63 -24.01 -10.34
N ALA A 201 7.67 -23.09 -9.37
CA ALA A 201 7.40 -21.67 -9.58
C ALA A 201 8.37 -21.04 -10.60
N ALA A 202 9.67 -21.36 -10.49
CA ALA A 202 10.69 -20.85 -11.39
C ALA A 202 10.47 -21.33 -12.84
N ASP A 203 10.03 -22.57 -13.03
CA ASP A 203 9.73 -23.15 -14.36
C ASP A 203 8.61 -22.38 -15.09
N ILE A 204 7.69 -21.75 -14.34
CA ILE A 204 6.62 -20.90 -14.88
C ILE A 204 6.91 -19.38 -14.80
N GLY A 205 8.17 -19.04 -14.57
CA GLY A 205 8.66 -17.66 -14.56
C GLY A 205 8.38 -16.87 -13.29
N ILE A 206 7.95 -17.51 -12.20
CA ILE A 206 7.73 -16.88 -10.90
C ILE A 206 8.99 -16.98 -10.05
N LYS A 207 9.60 -15.82 -9.76
CA LYS A 207 10.83 -15.76 -8.96
C LYS A 207 10.53 -15.86 -7.46
N CYS A 208 11.14 -16.86 -6.82
CA CYS A 208 11.11 -17.05 -5.37
C CYS A 208 12.39 -16.54 -4.72
N ARG A 209 12.32 -16.16 -3.44
CA ARG A 209 13.47 -15.78 -2.63
C ARG A 209 14.10 -17.03 -1.99
N ALA A 210 15.35 -16.91 -1.54
CA ALA A 210 16.01 -18.01 -0.83
C ALA A 210 15.42 -18.25 0.57
N ASP A 211 14.79 -17.24 1.16
CA ASP A 211 14.14 -17.24 2.47
C ASP A 211 12.61 -17.35 2.39
N ASP A 212 12.03 -17.48 1.19
CA ASP A 212 10.60 -17.72 1.04
C ASP A 212 10.23 -19.06 1.70
N THR A 213 9.22 -19.02 2.56
CA THR A 213 8.57 -20.24 3.05
C THR A 213 7.77 -20.89 1.92
N TRP A 214 7.33 -22.13 2.14
CA TRP A 214 6.46 -22.80 1.17
C TRP A 214 5.16 -21.99 0.92
N GLU A 215 4.59 -21.38 1.96
CA GLU A 215 3.38 -20.56 1.87
C GLU A 215 3.62 -19.25 1.11
N ASP A 216 4.79 -18.61 1.29
CA ASP A 216 5.15 -17.43 0.51
C ASP A 216 5.16 -17.73 -0.99
N VAL A 217 5.75 -18.87 -1.38
CA VAL A 217 5.76 -19.31 -2.78
C VAL A 217 4.36 -19.65 -3.26
N PHE A 218 3.57 -20.36 -2.45
CA PHE A 218 2.17 -20.67 -2.74
C PHE A 218 1.38 -19.41 -3.07
N PHE A 219 1.41 -18.39 -2.20
CA PHE A 219 0.63 -17.18 -2.40
C PHE A 219 1.12 -16.35 -3.60
N ARG A 220 2.43 -16.35 -3.90
CA ARG A 220 2.95 -15.73 -5.13
C ARG A 220 2.33 -16.38 -6.38
N ILE A 221 2.34 -17.72 -6.46
CA ILE A 221 1.74 -18.45 -7.58
C ILE A 221 0.24 -18.18 -7.63
N PHE A 222 -0.43 -18.27 -6.48
CA PHE A 222 -1.86 -18.09 -6.36
C PHE A 222 -2.31 -16.73 -6.91
N LEU A 223 -1.73 -15.63 -6.43
CA LEU A 223 -2.12 -14.28 -6.82
C LEU A 223 -1.80 -13.99 -8.29
N GLU A 224 -0.69 -14.51 -8.83
CA GLU A 224 -0.24 -14.18 -10.18
C GLU A 224 -0.85 -15.08 -11.28
N ARG A 225 -1.20 -16.33 -10.95
CA ARG A 225 -1.63 -17.34 -11.95
C ARG A 225 -3.02 -17.87 -11.70
N ILE A 226 -3.50 -17.94 -10.46
CA ILE A 226 -4.76 -18.62 -10.13
C ILE A 226 -5.90 -17.63 -9.93
N GLU A 227 -5.77 -16.74 -8.94
CA GLU A 227 -6.81 -15.76 -8.56
C GLU A 227 -7.42 -14.98 -9.74
N PRO A 228 -6.67 -14.56 -10.79
CA PRO A 228 -7.23 -13.86 -11.93
C PRO A 228 -8.32 -14.62 -12.69
N HIS A 229 -8.37 -15.95 -12.57
CA HIS A 229 -9.29 -16.83 -13.29
C HIS A 229 -10.53 -17.22 -12.48
N LEU A 230 -10.59 -16.91 -11.19
CA LEU A 230 -11.65 -17.38 -10.30
C LEU A 230 -12.91 -16.49 -10.40
N GLY A 231 -14.08 -17.13 -10.37
CA GLY A 231 -15.38 -16.45 -10.31
C GLY A 231 -15.81 -15.75 -11.61
N LEU A 232 -15.31 -16.19 -12.77
CA LEU A 232 -15.64 -15.59 -14.06
C LEU A 232 -16.86 -16.29 -14.68
N GLY A 233 -17.92 -15.52 -14.99
CA GLY A 233 -19.16 -16.04 -15.57
C GLY A 233 -20.09 -16.72 -14.56
N ARG A 234 -19.54 -17.39 -13.54
CA ARG A 234 -20.24 -18.02 -12.41
C ARG A 234 -19.38 -17.95 -11.15
N PRO A 235 -19.94 -18.09 -9.94
CA PRO A 235 -19.16 -18.23 -8.72
C PRO A 235 -18.22 -19.45 -8.77
N THR A 236 -17.03 -19.33 -8.21
CA THR A 236 -16.08 -20.44 -8.02
C THR A 236 -15.89 -20.71 -6.53
N VAL A 237 -16.11 -21.95 -6.11
CA VAL A 237 -15.80 -22.47 -4.78
C VAL A 237 -14.45 -23.18 -4.88
N LEU A 238 -13.45 -22.61 -4.22
CA LEU A 238 -12.10 -23.15 -4.18
C LEU A 238 -11.93 -23.99 -2.91
N THR A 239 -11.71 -25.30 -3.03
CA THR A 239 -11.71 -26.26 -1.91
C THR A 239 -10.32 -26.87 -1.66
N GLY A 240 -10.14 -27.58 -0.54
CA GLY A 240 -8.95 -28.41 -0.32
C GLY A 240 -7.68 -27.59 -0.09
N TYR A 241 -7.77 -26.57 0.76
CA TYR A 241 -6.60 -25.77 1.16
C TYR A 241 -5.56 -26.64 1.88
N PRO A 242 -4.25 -26.37 1.71
CA PRO A 242 -3.20 -27.10 2.42
C PRO A 242 -3.40 -27.10 3.94
N ALA A 243 -2.96 -28.17 4.61
CA ALA A 243 -3.11 -28.34 6.06
C ALA A 243 -2.50 -27.19 6.89
N SER A 244 -1.41 -26.58 6.41
CA SER A 244 -0.79 -25.42 7.07
C SER A 244 -1.68 -24.17 7.02
N MET A 245 -2.62 -24.13 6.07
CA MET A 245 -3.64 -23.09 5.88
C MET A 245 -5.02 -23.55 6.37
N ALA A 246 -5.08 -24.52 7.28
CA ALA A 246 -6.34 -25.02 7.82
C ALA A 246 -7.08 -23.99 8.68
N ALA A 247 -6.38 -22.99 9.25
CA ALA A 247 -6.96 -22.04 10.20
C ALA A 247 -7.79 -22.77 11.28
N LEU A 248 -9.11 -22.56 11.30
CA LEU A 248 -10.05 -23.17 12.24
C LEU A 248 -10.77 -24.41 11.68
N ALA A 249 -10.41 -24.84 10.47
CA ALA A 249 -10.93 -26.06 9.88
C ALA A 249 -10.23 -27.31 10.41
N ARG A 250 -10.98 -28.40 10.50
CA ARG A 250 -10.42 -29.74 10.66
C ARG A 250 -9.65 -30.16 9.40
N LEU A 251 -8.71 -31.08 9.57
CA LEU A 251 -8.06 -31.72 8.44
C LEU A 251 -9.03 -32.68 7.77
N ASN A 252 -8.88 -32.85 6.45
CA ASN A 252 -9.68 -33.79 5.71
C ASN A 252 -9.38 -35.23 6.18
N ALA A 253 -10.44 -36.02 6.34
CA ALA A 253 -10.35 -37.37 6.89
C ALA A 253 -9.72 -38.38 5.91
N GLU A 254 -9.85 -38.15 4.60
CA GLU A 254 -9.31 -39.03 3.55
C GLU A 254 -7.88 -38.65 3.17
N ASP A 255 -7.57 -37.36 3.09
CA ASP A 255 -6.24 -36.83 2.82
C ASP A 255 -5.85 -35.73 3.81
N PRO A 256 -5.08 -36.05 4.88
CA PRO A 256 -4.71 -35.08 5.91
C PRO A 256 -3.74 -33.99 5.43
N ARG A 257 -3.33 -34.00 4.15
CA ARG A 257 -2.57 -32.91 3.53
C ARG A 257 -3.39 -31.67 3.24
N VAL A 258 -4.71 -31.81 3.20
CA VAL A 258 -5.63 -30.70 2.99
C VAL A 258 -6.59 -30.56 4.17
N ALA A 259 -7.17 -29.38 4.29
CA ALA A 259 -8.20 -29.06 5.27
C ALA A 259 -9.59 -29.11 4.62
N ASP A 260 -10.61 -29.40 5.43
CA ASP A 260 -12.01 -29.21 5.07
C ASP A 260 -12.31 -27.71 5.07
N ARG A 261 -11.75 -26.98 4.11
CA ARG A 261 -11.87 -25.54 3.95
C ARG A 261 -12.20 -25.21 2.50
N PHE A 262 -13.07 -24.22 2.29
CA PHE A 262 -13.22 -23.59 0.99
C PHE A 262 -13.34 -22.07 1.08
N GLU A 263 -12.99 -21.40 -0.01
CA GLU A 263 -13.28 -19.98 -0.23
C GLU A 263 -14.16 -19.82 -1.46
N VAL A 264 -14.97 -18.76 -1.50
CA VAL A 264 -15.83 -18.45 -2.65
C VAL A 264 -15.33 -17.19 -3.32
N PHE A 265 -15.09 -17.27 -4.63
CA PHE A 265 -14.70 -16.16 -5.48
C PHE A 265 -15.82 -15.83 -6.45
N VAL A 266 -16.15 -14.53 -6.56
CA VAL A 266 -17.12 -14.02 -7.53
C VAL A 266 -16.53 -12.81 -8.22
N CYS A 267 -16.46 -12.83 -9.54
CA CYS A 267 -15.84 -11.79 -10.36
C CYS A 267 -14.37 -11.50 -9.95
N GLY A 268 -13.64 -12.50 -9.46
CA GLY A 268 -12.27 -12.36 -8.94
C GLY A 268 -12.17 -11.70 -7.55
N LEU A 269 -13.28 -11.54 -6.84
CA LEU A 269 -13.31 -11.04 -5.46
C LEU A 269 -13.59 -12.21 -4.50
N GLU A 270 -12.72 -12.43 -3.51
CA GLU A 270 -12.99 -13.33 -2.39
C GLU A 270 -14.21 -12.80 -1.60
N LEU A 271 -15.24 -13.63 -1.51
CA LEU A 271 -16.54 -13.29 -0.95
C LEU A 271 -16.85 -14.03 0.35
N ALA A 272 -16.42 -15.29 0.48
CA ALA A 272 -16.69 -16.09 1.67
C ALA A 272 -15.57 -17.09 1.97
N ASN A 273 -15.46 -17.50 3.23
CA ASN A 273 -14.52 -18.50 3.74
C ASN A 273 -15.28 -19.48 4.65
N ALA A 274 -15.08 -20.78 4.45
CA ALA A 274 -15.87 -21.83 5.08
C ALA A 274 -15.01 -22.97 5.62
N PHE A 275 -15.45 -23.55 6.72
CA PHE A 275 -14.74 -24.60 7.45
C PHE A 275 -15.66 -25.76 7.80
N GLY A 276 -15.16 -26.99 7.61
CA GLY A 276 -15.57 -28.12 8.43
C GLY A 276 -14.93 -27.90 9.80
N GLU A 277 -15.74 -27.68 10.83
CA GLU A 277 -15.26 -27.07 12.06
C GLU A 277 -14.28 -27.97 12.82
N LEU A 278 -13.21 -27.38 13.35
CA LEU A 278 -12.31 -28.05 14.28
C LEU A 278 -12.98 -28.18 15.65
N THR A 279 -13.36 -29.41 16.01
CA THR A 279 -14.01 -29.71 17.30
C THR A 279 -13.01 -30.15 18.39
N ASP A 280 -11.76 -30.46 18.03
CA ASP A 280 -10.73 -30.91 18.97
C ASP A 280 -10.14 -29.72 19.74
N ALA A 281 -10.47 -29.63 21.04
CA ALA A 281 -10.00 -28.55 21.90
C ALA A 281 -8.48 -28.53 22.11
N GLY A 282 -7.82 -29.69 22.10
CA GLY A 282 -6.38 -29.80 22.28
C GLY A 282 -5.62 -29.27 21.08
N GLU A 283 -6.07 -29.61 19.88
CA GLU A 283 -5.54 -29.09 18.62
C GLU A 283 -5.83 -27.60 18.47
N GLN A 284 -7.05 -27.16 18.77
CA GLN A 284 -7.40 -25.74 18.72
C GLN A 284 -6.51 -24.91 19.65
N ARG A 285 -6.26 -25.39 20.87
CA ARG A 285 -5.34 -24.75 21.84
C ARG A 285 -3.92 -24.68 21.30
N ARG A 286 -3.44 -25.73 20.63
CA ARG A 286 -2.11 -25.75 19.99
C ARG A 286 -2.00 -24.67 18.91
N ARG A 287 -2.96 -24.61 17.99
CA ARG A 287 -3.00 -23.63 16.88
C ARG A 287 -3.06 -22.21 17.41
N PHE A 288 -3.95 -21.94 18.37
CA PHE A 288 -4.02 -20.64 19.03
C PHE A 288 -2.72 -20.20 19.70
N THR A 289 -1.99 -21.14 20.31
CA THR A 289 -0.68 -20.82 20.91
C THR A 289 0.34 -20.46 19.83
N ALA A 290 0.38 -21.23 18.74
CA ALA A 290 1.25 -20.95 17.60
C ALA A 290 0.93 -19.60 16.93
N ASP A 291 -0.36 -19.29 16.75
CA ASP A 291 -0.80 -18.03 16.15
C ASP A 291 -0.48 -16.81 17.03
N GLN A 292 -0.64 -16.95 18.36
CA GLN A 292 -0.19 -15.94 19.31
C GLN A 292 1.31 -15.64 19.19
N GLU A 293 2.14 -16.70 19.13
CA GLU A 293 3.60 -16.58 19.02
C GLU A 293 4.02 -15.99 17.67
N LEU A 294 3.36 -16.40 16.58
CA LEU A 294 3.58 -15.84 15.25
C LEU A 294 3.21 -14.36 15.21
N LYS A 295 2.06 -13.97 15.77
CA LYS A 295 1.62 -12.58 15.84
C LYS A 295 2.56 -11.71 16.69
N GLU A 296 3.01 -12.24 17.83
CA GLU A 296 3.96 -11.55 18.70
C GLU A 296 5.29 -11.32 17.97
N ARG A 297 5.78 -12.33 17.23
CA ARG A 297 6.99 -12.23 16.42
C ARG A 297 6.85 -11.22 15.26
N LEU A 298 5.72 -11.22 14.55
CA LEU A 298 5.50 -10.38 13.36
C LEU A 298 5.16 -8.93 13.71
N HIS A 299 4.40 -8.72 14.78
CA HIS A 299 3.75 -7.42 15.05
C HIS A 299 3.97 -6.90 16.48
N GLY A 300 4.73 -7.61 17.32
CA GLY A 300 4.96 -7.22 18.71
C GLY A 300 3.69 -7.20 19.58
N THR A 301 2.61 -7.85 19.12
CA THR A 301 1.29 -7.86 19.76
C THR A 301 0.83 -9.29 20.02
N ARG A 302 0.26 -9.53 21.19
CA ARG A 302 -0.30 -10.83 21.58
C ARG A 302 -1.74 -10.66 22.07
N TYR A 303 -2.70 -11.28 21.40
CA TYR A 303 -4.09 -11.31 21.85
C TYR A 303 -4.33 -12.47 22.80
N PRO A 304 -5.20 -12.33 23.81
CA PRO A 304 -5.52 -13.43 24.72
C PRO A 304 -6.31 -14.53 24.00
N VAL A 305 -6.18 -15.78 24.48
CA VAL A 305 -7.12 -16.85 24.11
C VAL A 305 -8.36 -16.73 24.98
N ASP A 306 -9.55 -16.95 24.41
CA ASP A 306 -10.79 -17.05 25.18
C ASP A 306 -10.85 -18.42 25.92
N PRO A 307 -10.71 -18.45 27.26
CA PRO A 307 -10.78 -19.70 28.01
C PRO A 307 -12.18 -20.32 27.98
N ASP A 308 -13.23 -19.51 27.83
CA ASP A 308 -14.62 -19.97 27.77
C ASP A 308 -14.92 -20.65 26.43
N PHE A 309 -14.34 -20.15 25.33
CA PHE A 309 -14.41 -20.83 24.04
C PHE A 309 -13.71 -22.21 24.05
N LEU A 310 -12.53 -22.30 24.67
CA LEU A 310 -11.86 -23.59 24.84
C LEU A 310 -12.66 -24.54 25.73
N ALA A 311 -13.29 -24.03 26.80
CA ALA A 311 -14.17 -24.83 27.66
C ALA A 311 -15.41 -25.33 26.90
N ALA A 312 -15.95 -24.54 25.97
CA ALA A 312 -17.06 -24.96 25.12
C ALA A 312 -16.66 -26.09 24.15
N LEU A 313 -15.46 -26.02 23.57
CA LEU A 313 -14.90 -27.11 22.76
C LEU A 313 -14.69 -28.38 23.60
N GLU A 314 -14.15 -28.24 24.81
CA GLU A 314 -13.96 -29.35 25.76
C GLU A 314 -15.29 -29.96 26.23
N HIS A 315 -16.36 -29.16 26.33
CA HIS A 315 -17.70 -29.63 26.61
C HIS A 315 -18.25 -30.51 25.48
N GLY A 316 -17.89 -30.17 24.24
CA GLY A 316 -18.23 -30.91 23.03
C GLY A 316 -18.91 -30.00 22.01
N LEU A 317 -18.13 -29.44 21.09
CA LEU A 317 -18.69 -28.86 19.87
C LEU A 317 -19.10 -30.01 18.93
N PRO A 318 -20.37 -30.09 18.51
CA PRO A 318 -20.80 -31.16 17.62
C PRO A 318 -20.18 -30.99 16.23
N ASP A 319 -20.06 -32.09 15.49
CA ASP A 319 -19.62 -32.05 14.09
C ASP A 319 -20.49 -31.05 13.31
N SER A 320 -19.84 -30.06 12.72
CA SER A 320 -20.49 -28.90 12.14
C SER A 320 -19.66 -28.32 11.01
N ALA A 321 -20.32 -27.54 10.17
CA ALA A 321 -19.68 -26.69 9.18
C ALA A 321 -20.15 -25.25 9.38
N GLY A 322 -19.24 -24.31 9.17
CA GLY A 322 -19.48 -22.88 9.28
C GLY A 322 -18.88 -22.10 8.13
N ILE A 323 -19.39 -20.90 7.91
CA ILE A 323 -18.95 -20.02 6.82
C ILE A 323 -19.22 -18.56 7.16
N ALA A 324 -18.25 -17.72 6.83
CA ALA A 324 -18.32 -16.28 6.92
C ALA A 324 -18.31 -15.67 5.51
N LEU A 325 -19.27 -14.79 5.23
CA LEU A 325 -19.46 -14.10 3.97
C LEU A 325 -19.40 -12.58 4.18
N GLY A 326 -18.66 -11.88 3.32
CA GLY A 326 -18.60 -10.42 3.29
C GLY A 326 -19.89 -9.84 2.71
N LEU A 327 -20.87 -9.52 3.54
CA LEU A 327 -22.17 -9.01 3.10
C LEU A 327 -22.04 -7.74 2.28
N ASP A 328 -21.15 -6.83 2.69
CA ASP A 328 -20.92 -5.58 1.96
C ASP A 328 -20.37 -5.84 0.56
N ARG A 329 -19.46 -6.81 0.41
CA ARG A 329 -18.93 -7.23 -0.90
C ARG A 329 -20.00 -7.86 -1.77
N LEU A 330 -20.90 -8.67 -1.20
CA LEU A 330 -22.05 -9.21 -1.94
C LEU A 330 -22.95 -8.08 -2.48
N VAL A 331 -23.22 -7.07 -1.68
CA VAL A 331 -23.99 -5.90 -2.13
C VAL A 331 -23.23 -5.11 -3.20
N MET A 332 -21.91 -4.95 -3.07
CA MET A 332 -21.09 -4.32 -4.11
C MET A 332 -21.22 -5.06 -5.43
N LEU A 333 -21.03 -6.38 -5.42
CA LEU A 333 -21.16 -7.25 -6.59
C LEU A 333 -22.55 -7.12 -7.24
N ALA A 334 -23.61 -7.19 -6.44
CA ALA A 334 -25.00 -7.12 -6.92
C ALA A 334 -25.43 -5.73 -7.43
N THR A 335 -24.70 -4.67 -7.08
CA THR A 335 -25.01 -3.28 -7.45
C THR A 335 -23.96 -2.63 -8.34
N ALA A 336 -22.94 -3.40 -8.77
CA ALA A 336 -21.77 -2.91 -9.50
C ALA A 336 -21.04 -1.75 -8.80
N ALA A 337 -21.10 -1.66 -7.47
CA ALA A 337 -20.44 -0.60 -6.74
C ALA A 337 -18.92 -0.81 -6.72
N GLU A 338 -18.17 0.22 -7.11
CA GLU A 338 -16.69 0.16 -7.18
C GLU A 338 -16.02 0.33 -5.82
N ARG A 339 -16.76 0.84 -4.82
CA ARG A 339 -16.26 1.07 -3.47
C ARG A 339 -17.26 0.60 -2.42
N ILE A 340 -16.74 -0.01 -1.35
CA ILE A 340 -17.53 -0.45 -0.20
C ILE A 340 -18.28 0.72 0.46
N ASP A 341 -17.69 1.92 0.46
CA ASP A 341 -18.34 3.12 1.01
C ASP A 341 -19.70 3.40 0.33
N ASP A 342 -19.86 3.06 -0.96
CA ASP A 342 -21.07 3.34 -1.74
C ASP A 342 -22.27 2.47 -1.33
N VAL A 343 -22.00 1.36 -0.64
CA VAL A 343 -23.01 0.42 -0.15
C VAL A 343 -23.18 0.47 1.37
N LEU A 344 -22.48 1.36 2.07
CA LEU A 344 -22.63 1.62 3.51
C LEU A 344 -23.48 2.87 3.74
N TRP A 345 -24.55 2.78 4.52
CA TRP A 345 -25.44 3.94 4.79
C TRP A 345 -24.67 5.17 5.28
N LEU A 346 -23.79 4.97 6.25
CA LEU A 346 -22.81 5.94 6.70
C LEU A 346 -21.49 5.20 6.99
N PRO A 347 -20.46 5.33 6.13
CA PRO A 347 -19.16 4.74 6.42
C PRO A 347 -18.50 5.43 7.62
N VAL A 348 -17.63 4.69 8.31
CA VAL A 348 -16.80 5.21 9.40
C VAL A 348 -15.96 6.33 8.83
N ALA A 349 -16.00 7.47 9.53
CA ALA A 349 -15.15 8.61 9.27
C ALA A 349 -13.70 8.15 9.10
N ASP A 350 -13.04 8.51 7.99
CA ASP A 350 -11.59 8.39 7.96
C ASP A 350 -11.06 9.56 8.79
N PRO A 351 -10.37 9.35 9.93
CA PRO A 351 -9.86 10.46 10.75
C PRO A 351 -8.90 11.36 9.97
N ALA A 352 -8.30 10.87 8.88
CA ALA A 352 -7.52 11.70 7.94
C ALA A 352 -8.38 12.44 6.90
N ALA A 353 -9.67 12.12 6.77
CA ALA A 353 -10.66 12.85 5.97
C ALA A 353 -11.57 13.77 6.80
N ASP A 354 -11.88 13.41 8.05
CA ASP A 354 -12.87 14.11 8.91
C ASP A 354 -12.23 14.94 10.04
N GLY A 355 -10.92 14.85 10.26
CA GLY A 355 -10.14 15.81 11.06
C GLY A 355 -9.88 17.15 10.34
N ALA A 356 -10.24 17.23 9.06
CA ALA A 356 -10.15 18.42 8.25
C ALA A 356 -11.57 18.98 8.02
N ALA A 357 -12.05 19.77 8.98
CA ALA A 357 -12.91 20.90 8.63
C ALA A 357 -12.08 21.96 7.88
N SER A 358 -11.46 21.54 6.78
CA SER A 358 -10.91 22.36 5.70
C SER A 358 -11.31 21.65 4.41
N THR A 359 -12.08 22.36 3.60
CA THR A 359 -12.41 22.06 2.20
C THR A 359 -11.32 21.28 1.45
N GLU A 360 -11.43 19.96 1.28
CA GLU A 360 -10.48 19.19 0.44
C GLU A 360 -11.17 18.32 -0.61
N ALA A 361 -10.61 18.37 -1.82
CA ALA A 361 -11.08 17.78 -3.07
C ALA A 361 -10.86 16.25 -3.13
N GLN A 362 -11.43 15.57 -4.14
CA GLN A 362 -11.03 14.19 -4.49
C GLN A 362 -9.55 14.21 -4.95
N PRO A 363 -8.77 13.11 -4.76
CA PRO A 363 -7.44 13.05 -5.36
C PRO A 363 -7.57 13.23 -6.86
N ALA A 364 -6.77 14.14 -7.41
CA ALA A 364 -6.78 14.40 -8.84
C ALA A 364 -6.26 13.17 -9.58
N PRO A 365 -6.91 12.73 -10.67
CA PRO A 365 -6.38 11.63 -11.48
C PRO A 365 -5.08 12.07 -12.17
N LEU A 366 -4.26 11.08 -12.56
CA LEU A 366 -3.14 11.33 -13.46
C LEU A 366 -3.64 11.96 -14.75
N HIS A 367 -2.81 12.82 -15.32
CA HIS A 367 -2.99 13.22 -16.71
C HIS A 367 -2.85 11.97 -17.61
N PRO A 368 -3.68 11.78 -18.65
CA PRO A 368 -3.63 10.58 -19.49
C PRO A 368 -2.26 10.27 -20.09
N GLU A 369 -1.49 11.29 -20.49
CA GLU A 369 -0.12 11.11 -20.99
C GLU A 369 0.86 10.67 -19.89
N ALA A 370 0.69 11.16 -18.67
CA ALA A 370 1.50 10.72 -17.53
C ALA A 370 1.18 9.26 -17.19
N GLU A 371 -0.10 8.86 -17.22
CA GLU A 371 -0.50 7.47 -17.05
C GLU A 371 0.10 6.56 -18.14
N ALA A 372 0.04 6.98 -19.40
CA ALA A 372 0.63 6.25 -20.52
C ALA A 372 2.16 6.10 -20.37
N LEU A 373 2.85 7.15 -19.91
CA LEU A 373 4.28 7.10 -19.62
C LEU A 373 4.59 6.11 -18.50
N LEU A 374 3.88 6.19 -17.37
CA LEU A 374 4.08 5.28 -16.24
C LEU A 374 3.80 3.82 -16.62
N ARG A 375 2.80 3.55 -17.47
CA ARG A 375 2.57 2.22 -18.03
C ARG A 375 3.77 1.74 -18.86
N LYS A 376 4.37 2.60 -19.68
CA LYS A 376 5.60 2.25 -20.43
C LYS A 376 6.77 1.96 -19.50
N VAL A 377 6.99 2.80 -18.48
CA VAL A 377 8.03 2.60 -17.45
C VAL A 377 7.84 1.26 -16.74
N PHE A 378 6.61 0.97 -16.32
CA PHE A 378 6.25 -0.28 -15.66
C PHE A 378 6.48 -1.51 -16.55
N LEU A 379 6.05 -1.45 -17.81
CA LEU A 379 6.24 -2.53 -18.77
C LEU A 379 7.72 -2.77 -19.12
N ALA A 380 8.50 -1.69 -19.30
CA ALA A 380 9.94 -1.78 -19.52
C ALA A 380 10.67 -2.36 -18.30
N GLY A 381 10.29 -1.94 -17.10
CA GLY A 381 10.77 -2.51 -15.85
C GLY A 381 10.46 -4.01 -15.75
N LYS A 382 9.24 -4.44 -16.10
CA LYS A 382 8.89 -5.87 -16.15
C LYS A 382 9.67 -6.64 -17.21
N ALA A 383 9.86 -6.08 -18.40
CA ALA A 383 10.60 -6.73 -19.48
C ALA A 383 12.06 -7.03 -19.11
N GLN A 384 12.68 -6.19 -18.28
CA GLN A 384 14.03 -6.41 -17.76
C GLN A 384 14.11 -7.53 -16.70
N SER A 385 12.98 -8.13 -16.32
CA SER A 385 12.88 -9.24 -15.37
C SER A 385 13.71 -9.03 -14.10
N PRO A 386 13.60 -7.88 -13.41
CA PRO A 386 14.43 -7.61 -12.25
C PRO A 386 14.10 -8.58 -11.11
N PRO A 387 15.08 -9.00 -10.30
CA PRO A 387 14.80 -9.68 -9.04
C PRO A 387 13.95 -8.76 -8.14
N PRO A 388 13.16 -9.32 -7.20
CA PRO A 388 12.36 -8.54 -6.26
C PRO A 388 13.20 -7.45 -5.60
N MET A 389 12.63 -6.25 -5.42
CA MET A 389 13.35 -5.06 -4.91
C MET A 389 14.17 -5.35 -3.65
N ALA A 390 13.63 -6.16 -2.73
CA ALA A 390 14.30 -6.57 -1.50
C ALA A 390 15.53 -7.49 -1.67
N LEU A 391 15.75 -8.07 -2.86
CA LEU A 391 16.91 -8.89 -3.23
C LEU A 391 17.91 -8.14 -4.14
N GLN A 392 17.59 -6.92 -4.55
CA GLN A 392 18.48 -6.09 -5.35
C GLN A 392 19.58 -5.51 -4.46
N SER A 393 20.85 -5.74 -4.82
CA SER A 393 21.95 -4.95 -4.26
C SER A 393 21.80 -3.49 -4.73
N GLY A 394 22.33 -2.54 -3.96
CA GLY A 394 22.31 -1.12 -4.35
C GLY A 394 22.95 -0.90 -5.74
N ALA A 395 24.03 -1.63 -6.03
CA ALA A 395 24.68 -1.62 -7.35
C ALA A 395 23.76 -2.13 -8.48
N TYR A 396 23.06 -3.25 -8.29
CA TYR A 396 22.15 -3.78 -9.31
C TYR A 396 20.97 -2.84 -9.57
N ALA A 397 20.38 -2.28 -8.50
CA ALA A 397 19.28 -1.33 -8.61
C ALA A 397 19.69 -0.05 -9.36
N ARG A 398 20.94 0.41 -9.19
CA ARG A 398 21.52 1.53 -9.94
C ARG A 398 21.64 1.22 -11.44
N ASP A 399 22.22 0.07 -11.80
CA ASP A 399 22.40 -0.31 -13.20
C ASP A 399 21.05 -0.44 -13.93
N LEU A 400 20.07 -1.06 -13.28
CA LEU A 400 18.70 -1.19 -13.81
C LEU A 400 18.04 0.17 -14.01
N ASN A 401 18.12 1.05 -13.00
CA ASN A 401 17.57 2.40 -13.06
C ASN A 401 18.18 3.22 -14.21
N ARG A 402 19.51 3.14 -14.37
CA ARG A 402 20.23 3.83 -15.44
C ARG A 402 19.75 3.38 -16.82
N LEU A 403 19.62 2.07 -17.03
CA LEU A 403 19.14 1.50 -18.30
C LEU A 403 17.70 1.90 -18.59
N LEU A 404 16.82 1.85 -17.59
CA LEU A 404 15.42 2.24 -17.71
C LEU A 404 15.25 3.72 -18.08
N LEU A 405 15.97 4.61 -17.41
CA LEU A 405 15.90 6.04 -17.69
C LEU A 405 16.57 6.42 -19.01
N LEU A 406 17.62 5.69 -19.43
CA LEU A 406 18.23 5.89 -20.74
C LEU A 406 17.23 5.61 -21.87
N ASP A 407 16.47 4.52 -21.76
CA ASP A 407 15.51 4.11 -22.80
C ASP A 407 14.28 5.05 -22.85
N ILE A 408 13.85 5.55 -21.68
CA ILE A 408 12.56 6.26 -21.56
C ILE A 408 12.71 7.78 -21.48
N ALA A 409 13.62 8.28 -20.64
CA ALA A 409 13.72 9.71 -20.36
C ALA A 409 14.63 10.45 -21.35
N ALA A 410 15.66 9.79 -21.89
CA ALA A 410 16.62 10.44 -22.77
C ALA A 410 16.09 10.72 -24.19
N GLY A 411 14.95 10.12 -24.58
CA GLY A 411 14.31 10.35 -25.88
C GLY A 411 15.15 9.91 -27.09
N GLY A 412 16.17 9.06 -26.89
CA GLY A 412 17.11 8.61 -27.92
C GLY A 412 18.43 9.42 -28.01
N ASP A 413 18.53 10.56 -27.33
CA ASP A 413 19.71 11.46 -27.41
C ASP A 413 20.79 11.18 -26.35
N GLY A 414 20.56 10.20 -25.46
CA GLY A 414 21.44 9.90 -24.33
C GLY A 414 21.46 10.99 -23.23
N PHE A 415 22.27 10.75 -22.20
CA PHE A 415 22.42 11.66 -21.06
C PHE A 415 23.44 12.77 -21.37
N PRO A 416 23.12 14.05 -21.04
CA PRO A 416 24.09 15.13 -21.07
C PRO A 416 25.37 14.82 -20.27
N GLN A 417 26.53 15.02 -20.88
CA GLN A 417 27.80 14.59 -20.27
C GLN A 417 28.41 15.62 -19.31
N GLY A 418 28.13 16.91 -19.49
CA GLY A 418 28.73 18.00 -18.71
C GLY A 418 30.27 18.01 -18.75
N GLU A 419 30.89 18.92 -18.00
CA GLU A 419 32.34 18.92 -17.75
C GLU A 419 32.64 18.12 -16.48
N ALA A 420 33.48 17.08 -16.59
CA ALA A 420 33.87 16.26 -15.44
C ALA A 420 34.84 17.00 -14.52
N LEU A 421 34.62 16.86 -13.22
CA LEU A 421 35.42 17.49 -12.16
C LEU A 421 35.55 16.53 -10.97
N THR A 422 36.59 16.73 -10.15
CA THR A 422 36.75 16.03 -8.87
C THR A 422 36.87 17.05 -7.74
N LEU A 423 36.06 16.88 -6.71
CA LEU A 423 36.02 17.73 -5.52
C LEU A 423 36.71 17.03 -4.34
N PRO A 424 37.39 17.77 -3.46
CA PRO A 424 37.86 17.19 -2.21
C PRO A 424 36.69 16.99 -1.22
N SER A 425 36.60 15.80 -0.60
CA SER A 425 35.68 15.52 0.50
C SER A 425 36.40 14.88 1.69
N PRO A 426 35.82 14.88 2.91
CA PRO A 426 36.39 14.17 4.06
C PRO A 426 36.63 12.67 3.82
N ALA A 427 35.89 12.05 2.90
CA ALA A 427 36.01 10.64 2.56
C ALA A 427 36.91 10.37 1.32
N GLY A 428 37.55 11.41 0.77
CA GLY A 428 38.38 11.33 -0.42
C GLY A 428 37.81 12.11 -1.61
N ASP A 429 38.24 11.75 -2.81
CA ASP A 429 37.83 12.38 -4.06
C ASP A 429 36.33 12.15 -4.35
N LEU A 430 35.60 13.24 -4.60
CA LEU A 430 34.17 13.24 -4.91
C LEU A 430 33.98 13.66 -6.37
N PRO A 431 33.67 12.73 -7.28
CA PRO A 431 33.38 13.04 -8.67
C PRO A 431 32.20 14.00 -8.81
N ALA A 432 32.23 14.89 -9.78
CA ALA A 432 31.17 15.84 -10.07
C ALA A 432 31.10 16.17 -11.57
N ARG A 433 29.98 16.77 -11.97
CA ARG A 433 29.81 17.36 -13.30
C ARG A 433 29.40 18.81 -13.20
N VAL A 434 29.91 19.63 -14.11
CA VAL A 434 29.53 21.03 -14.27
C VAL A 434 28.78 21.21 -15.59
N PHE A 435 27.62 21.86 -15.52
CA PHE A 435 26.85 22.29 -16.68
C PHE A 435 26.85 23.81 -16.75
N GLN A 436 27.09 24.36 -17.94
CA GLN A 436 27.23 25.80 -18.14
C GLN A 436 26.20 26.30 -19.16
N PRO A 437 25.55 27.44 -18.90
CA PRO A 437 24.64 28.05 -19.86
C PRO A 437 25.43 28.71 -21.01
N PRO A 438 24.81 28.89 -22.18
CA PRO A 438 25.36 29.71 -23.23
C PRO A 438 25.73 31.12 -22.72
N GLY A 439 26.97 31.54 -22.98
CA GLY A 439 27.45 32.87 -22.60
C GLY A 439 27.89 33.02 -21.13
N ALA A 440 28.11 31.93 -20.39
CA ALA A 440 28.57 31.97 -19.01
C ALA A 440 29.90 32.77 -18.84
N GLY A 441 29.86 33.85 -18.07
CA GLY A 441 31.01 34.67 -17.67
C GLY A 441 31.37 34.55 -16.18
N PRO A 442 32.37 35.29 -15.68
CA PRO A 442 32.84 35.19 -14.29
C PRO A 442 31.76 35.47 -13.22
N SER A 443 30.78 36.33 -13.51
CA SER A 443 29.69 36.68 -12.59
C SER A 443 28.44 35.79 -12.70
N THR A 444 28.49 34.74 -13.53
CA THR A 444 27.34 33.83 -13.68
C THR A 444 27.07 33.12 -12.36
N PRO A 445 25.82 33.15 -11.85
CA PRO A 445 25.46 32.46 -10.63
C PRO A 445 25.77 30.97 -10.66
N TRP A 446 25.93 30.37 -9.49
CA TRP A 446 26.12 28.94 -9.32
C TRP A 446 24.91 28.29 -8.64
N THR A 447 24.63 27.04 -8.99
CA THR A 447 23.65 26.19 -8.32
C THR A 447 24.30 24.85 -8.02
N LEU A 448 24.34 24.47 -6.74
CA LEU A 448 24.67 23.12 -6.33
C LEU A 448 23.42 22.25 -6.49
N TYR A 449 23.47 21.26 -7.38
CA TYR A 449 22.33 20.40 -7.67
C TYR A 449 22.58 18.96 -7.21
N PHE A 450 21.61 18.36 -6.52
CA PHE A 450 21.65 16.96 -6.12
C PHE A 450 20.59 16.14 -6.87
N PHE A 451 21.03 15.07 -7.53
CA PHE A 451 20.12 14.14 -8.22
C PHE A 451 19.25 13.35 -7.23
N GLY A 452 18.14 12.78 -7.73
CA GLY A 452 17.23 11.95 -6.94
C GLY A 452 17.59 10.46 -6.94
N GLY A 453 16.69 9.63 -6.42
CA GLY A 453 16.87 8.18 -6.35
C GLY A 453 16.86 7.60 -4.95
N GLY A 454 16.10 8.21 -4.04
CA GLY A 454 15.85 7.64 -2.70
C GLY A 454 17.10 7.39 -1.85
N TYR A 455 18.20 8.10 -2.10
CA TYR A 455 19.52 7.91 -1.47
C TYR A 455 20.22 6.58 -1.79
N VAL A 456 19.62 5.71 -2.60
CA VAL A 456 20.11 4.36 -2.89
C VAL A 456 20.45 4.16 -4.36
N ILE A 457 19.63 4.74 -5.24
CA ILE A 457 19.77 4.70 -6.69
C ILE A 457 20.05 6.09 -7.26
N GLY A 458 20.33 6.16 -8.58
CA GLY A 458 20.66 7.40 -9.28
C GLY A 458 22.17 7.63 -9.44
N GLY A 459 22.49 8.74 -10.10
CA GLY A 459 23.87 9.07 -10.45
C GLY A 459 23.97 10.33 -11.31
N LEU A 460 25.21 10.63 -11.73
CA LEU A 460 25.52 11.79 -12.55
C LEU A 460 24.87 11.75 -13.93
N ASP A 461 24.53 10.58 -14.44
CA ASP A 461 23.86 10.41 -15.73
C ASP A 461 22.39 10.76 -15.62
N GLU A 462 21.70 10.16 -14.65
CA GLU A 462 20.26 10.30 -14.45
C GLU A 462 19.87 11.73 -14.06
N GLY A 463 20.70 12.41 -13.27
CA GLY A 463 20.49 13.81 -12.90
C GLY A 463 20.84 14.83 -13.99
N SER A 464 21.52 14.41 -15.06
CA SER A 464 22.10 15.34 -16.04
C SER A 464 21.07 16.09 -16.89
N ILE A 465 19.91 15.49 -17.16
CA ILE A 465 18.83 16.13 -17.92
C ILE A 465 18.31 17.36 -17.17
N GLU A 466 18.06 17.21 -15.87
CA GLU A 466 17.63 18.32 -15.03
C GLU A 466 18.74 19.33 -14.78
N ALA A 467 19.99 18.88 -14.57
CA ALA A 467 21.12 19.77 -14.38
C ALA A 467 21.37 20.67 -15.60
N GLU A 468 21.34 20.11 -16.81
CA GLU A 468 21.45 20.87 -18.06
C GLU A 468 20.26 21.82 -18.26
N ARG A 469 19.03 21.35 -17.98
CA ARG A 469 17.82 22.17 -18.04
C ARG A 469 17.92 23.37 -17.10
N ILE A 470 18.24 23.15 -15.84
CA ILE A 470 18.38 24.22 -14.82
C ILE A 470 19.46 25.20 -15.27
N ALA A 471 20.63 24.71 -15.73
CA ALA A 471 21.70 25.58 -16.17
C ALA A 471 21.23 26.54 -17.28
N ASN A 472 20.60 25.98 -18.32
CA ASN A 472 20.16 26.74 -19.48
C ASN A 472 18.95 27.64 -19.19
N ALA A 473 17.93 27.12 -18.50
CA ALA A 473 16.68 27.84 -18.26
C ALA A 473 16.84 28.94 -17.20
N CYS A 474 17.72 28.73 -16.22
CA CYS A 474 17.92 29.67 -15.11
C CYS A 474 19.16 30.54 -15.28
N GLY A 475 19.97 30.31 -16.33
CA GLY A 475 21.15 31.11 -16.62
C GLY A 475 22.25 30.98 -15.56
N CYS A 476 22.40 29.80 -14.97
CA CYS A 476 23.36 29.52 -13.90
C CYS A 476 24.28 28.34 -14.22
N ARG A 477 25.48 28.30 -13.63
CA ARG A 477 26.32 27.11 -13.65
C ARG A 477 25.78 26.10 -12.66
N VAL A 478 25.64 24.85 -13.06
CA VAL A 478 25.17 23.78 -12.19
C VAL A 478 26.33 22.86 -11.85
N LEU A 479 26.70 22.77 -10.57
CA LEU A 479 27.62 21.76 -10.04
C LEU A 479 26.79 20.59 -9.47
N MET A 480 27.01 19.40 -10.00
CA MET A 480 26.33 18.18 -9.53
C MET A 480 27.34 17.15 -9.03
N PRO A 481 27.48 16.96 -7.71
CA PRO A 481 28.38 15.95 -7.14
C PRO A 481 27.74 14.55 -7.13
N ALA A 482 28.58 13.53 -7.31
CA ALA A 482 28.25 12.12 -7.15
C ALA A 482 28.30 11.72 -5.66
N TYR A 483 27.36 12.23 -4.85
CA TYR A 483 27.30 11.92 -3.43
C TYR A 483 27.18 10.40 -3.18
N ARG A 484 27.77 9.92 -2.08
CA ARG A 484 27.76 8.49 -1.76
C ARG A 484 26.35 7.99 -1.45
N LEU A 485 26.04 6.81 -1.98
CA LEU A 485 24.72 6.18 -1.88
C LEU A 485 24.70 5.06 -0.83
N ALA A 486 23.53 4.88 -0.23
CA ALA A 486 23.18 3.71 0.56
C ALA A 486 22.97 2.47 -0.34
N PRO A 487 23.02 1.24 0.21
CA PRO A 487 23.32 0.90 1.60
C PRO A 487 24.81 0.94 1.96
N GLU A 488 25.71 1.10 0.99
CA GLU A 488 27.16 1.09 1.26
C GLU A 488 27.61 2.27 2.11
N ASN A 489 26.90 3.40 1.99
CA ASN A 489 27.16 4.63 2.72
C ASN A 489 25.82 5.21 3.25
N PRO A 490 25.26 4.65 4.33
CA PRO A 490 24.04 5.16 4.93
C PRO A 490 24.26 6.56 5.53
N PHE A 491 23.19 7.18 6.05
CA PHE A 491 23.26 8.43 6.80
C PHE A 491 24.37 8.36 7.88
N PRO A 492 25.24 9.40 7.99
CA PRO A 492 25.16 10.72 7.37
C PRO A 492 26.02 10.92 6.09
N ALA A 493 26.50 9.87 5.43
CA ALA A 493 27.53 10.01 4.38
C ALA A 493 27.16 10.98 3.23
N ALA A 494 25.95 10.86 2.66
CA ALA A 494 25.46 11.75 1.62
C ALA A 494 25.35 13.23 2.08
N ILE A 495 25.02 13.45 3.37
CA ILE A 495 24.92 14.78 3.97
C ILE A 495 26.30 15.42 4.13
N ASP A 496 27.32 14.63 4.43
CA ASP A 496 28.69 15.12 4.53
C ASP A 496 29.29 15.44 3.15
N ASP A 497 28.99 14.63 2.14
CA ASP A 497 29.43 14.88 0.76
C ASP A 497 28.75 16.14 0.18
N ALA A 498 27.44 16.30 0.43
CA ALA A 498 26.69 17.49 0.06
C ALA A 498 27.30 18.76 0.68
N TRP A 499 27.65 18.70 1.96
CA TRP A 499 28.28 19.83 2.66
C TRP A 499 29.70 20.12 2.17
N ALA A 500 30.49 19.09 1.86
CA ALA A 500 31.82 19.25 1.28
C ALA A 500 31.76 19.95 -0.08
N ALA A 501 30.86 19.50 -0.97
CA ALA A 501 30.64 20.11 -2.27
C ALA A 501 30.15 21.56 -2.15
N PHE A 502 29.24 21.84 -1.20
CA PHE A 502 28.76 23.19 -0.92
C PHE A 502 29.90 24.14 -0.52
N ARG A 503 30.72 23.76 0.47
CA ARG A 503 31.84 24.61 0.91
C ARG A 503 32.87 24.83 -0.19
N TRP A 504 33.16 23.80 -0.98
CA TRP A 504 34.03 23.94 -2.15
C TRP A 504 33.46 24.95 -3.14
N LEU A 505 32.16 24.85 -3.45
CA LEU A 505 31.48 25.73 -4.40
C LEU A 505 31.47 27.18 -3.92
N ILE A 506 31.23 27.43 -2.63
CA ILE A 506 31.31 28.78 -2.04
C ILE A 506 32.68 29.41 -2.29
N GLY A 507 33.76 28.62 -2.18
CA GLY A 507 35.12 29.08 -2.51
C GLY A 507 35.30 29.41 -4.00
N GLN A 508 34.71 28.62 -4.89
CA GLN A 508 34.81 28.83 -6.35
C GLN A 508 33.92 29.95 -6.88
N ALA A 509 32.79 30.20 -6.24
CA ALA A 509 31.83 31.21 -6.68
C ALA A 509 32.43 32.62 -6.65
N ALA A 510 33.47 32.86 -5.83
CA ALA A 510 34.24 34.10 -5.79
C ALA A 510 33.35 35.36 -5.68
N GLY A 511 32.26 35.27 -4.91
CA GLY A 511 31.27 36.35 -4.72
C GLY A 511 30.08 36.32 -5.69
N ALA A 512 30.05 35.43 -6.67
CA ALA A 512 28.84 35.17 -7.46
C ALA A 512 27.73 34.56 -6.57
N PRO A 513 26.44 34.82 -6.85
CA PRO A 513 25.34 34.21 -6.12
C PRO A 513 25.37 32.69 -6.21
N VAL A 514 25.14 32.01 -5.08
CA VAL A 514 25.08 30.54 -4.99
C VAL A 514 23.69 30.13 -4.54
N ALA A 515 23.09 29.18 -5.25
CA ALA A 515 21.86 28.50 -4.88
C ALA A 515 22.09 27.00 -4.63
N VAL A 516 21.12 26.37 -3.99
CA VAL A 516 21.10 24.93 -3.71
C VAL A 516 19.80 24.35 -4.26
N ALA A 517 19.90 23.27 -5.03
CA ALA A 517 18.77 22.64 -5.70
C ALA A 517 18.85 21.12 -5.58
N GLY A 518 17.72 20.44 -5.73
CA GLY A 518 17.73 18.99 -5.80
C GLY A 518 16.37 18.37 -6.07
N HIS A 519 16.41 17.15 -6.57
CA HIS A 519 15.24 16.36 -6.94
C HIS A 519 15.01 15.20 -5.97
N SER A 520 13.79 14.98 -5.47
CA SER A 520 13.44 13.83 -4.61
C SER A 520 14.37 13.73 -3.39
N ALA A 521 15.08 12.62 -3.20
CA ALA A 521 16.12 12.49 -2.17
C ALA A 521 17.20 13.59 -2.24
N GLY A 522 17.59 14.03 -3.45
CA GLY A 522 18.46 15.18 -3.65
C GLY A 522 17.82 16.49 -3.20
N GLY A 523 16.49 16.61 -3.28
CA GLY A 523 15.74 17.72 -2.69
C GLY A 523 15.81 17.72 -1.15
N GLY A 524 15.80 16.54 -0.53
CA GLY A 524 16.10 16.39 0.90
C GLY A 524 17.53 16.83 1.25
N LEU A 525 18.53 16.42 0.46
CA LEU A 525 19.93 16.88 0.63
C LEU A 525 20.07 18.40 0.47
N ALA A 526 19.36 18.98 -0.50
CA ALA A 526 19.32 20.41 -0.72
C ALA A 526 18.73 21.15 0.49
N ALA A 527 17.60 20.69 1.02
CA ALA A 527 16.99 21.25 2.22
C ALA A 527 17.91 21.17 3.44
N ALA A 528 18.58 20.03 3.65
CA ALA A 528 19.56 19.87 4.72
C ALA A 528 20.78 20.79 4.54
N THR A 529 21.24 21.00 3.31
CA THR A 529 22.36 21.90 2.99
C THR A 529 21.96 23.36 3.22
N LEU A 530 20.76 23.79 2.81
CA LEU A 530 20.22 25.12 3.09
C LEU A 530 20.13 25.39 4.59
N ARG A 531 19.66 24.40 5.35
CA ARG A 531 19.64 24.45 6.81
C ARG A 531 21.04 24.64 7.40
N ARG A 532 22.00 23.80 7.04
CA ARG A 532 23.39 23.89 7.54
C ARG A 532 24.06 25.20 7.13
N ALA A 533 23.76 25.72 5.93
CA ALA A 533 24.29 27.00 5.46
C ALA A 533 23.78 28.16 6.31
N ALA A 534 22.48 28.20 6.60
CA ALA A 534 21.88 29.18 7.49
C ALA A 534 22.43 29.10 8.93
N GLU A 535 22.54 27.88 9.49
CA GLU A 535 23.15 27.65 10.80
C GLU A 535 24.64 28.05 10.86
N ALA A 536 25.34 28.02 9.73
CA ALA A 536 26.72 28.46 9.58
C ALA A 536 26.86 29.93 9.13
N GLU A 537 25.75 30.67 9.03
CA GLU A 537 25.69 32.06 8.56
C GLU A 537 26.32 32.27 7.17
N ILE A 538 26.27 31.25 6.31
CA ILE A 538 26.73 31.32 4.92
C ILE A 538 25.54 31.72 4.02
N PRO A 539 25.61 32.87 3.33
CA PRO A 539 24.49 33.33 2.51
C PRO A 539 24.27 32.43 1.30
N VAL A 540 23.02 32.03 1.11
CA VAL A 540 22.55 31.30 -0.07
C VAL A 540 21.45 32.12 -0.74
N ALA A 541 21.58 32.35 -2.05
CA ALA A 541 20.68 33.21 -2.81
C ALA A 541 19.28 32.61 -2.96
N ALA A 542 19.20 31.30 -3.23
CA ALA A 542 17.92 30.62 -3.41
C ALA A 542 18.02 29.10 -3.18
N GLY A 543 16.90 28.49 -2.80
CA GLY A 543 16.65 27.06 -2.83
C GLY A 543 15.75 26.67 -4.01
N TYR A 544 15.95 25.49 -4.61
CA TYR A 544 15.02 24.91 -5.58
C TYR A 544 14.78 23.42 -5.31
N LEU A 545 13.64 23.10 -4.71
CA LEU A 545 13.30 21.77 -4.24
C LEU A 545 12.26 21.14 -5.16
N VAL A 546 12.66 20.11 -5.91
CA VAL A 546 11.82 19.44 -6.92
C VAL A 546 11.36 18.09 -6.37
N CYS A 547 10.05 17.89 -6.27
CA CYS A 547 9.41 16.68 -5.71
C CYS A 547 10.13 16.16 -4.45
N PRO A 548 10.49 17.03 -3.48
CA PRO A 548 11.55 16.72 -2.52
C PRO A 548 11.09 15.72 -1.45
N TRP A 549 12.00 14.81 -1.04
CA TRP A 549 11.77 13.93 0.11
C TRP A 549 12.24 14.62 1.39
N LEU A 550 11.29 15.08 2.21
CA LEU A 550 11.54 15.98 3.35
C LEU A 550 11.09 15.42 4.69
N GLU A 551 10.43 14.26 4.69
CA GLU A 551 9.93 13.62 5.91
C GLU A 551 9.99 12.09 5.84
N MET A 552 10.49 11.46 6.90
CA MET A 552 10.62 9.99 6.96
C MET A 552 9.80 9.33 8.07
N THR A 553 9.11 10.11 8.92
CA THR A 553 8.41 9.62 10.13
C THR A 553 6.89 9.55 10.00
N GLU A 554 6.28 10.43 9.19
CA GLU A 554 4.82 10.60 9.10
C GLU A 554 4.28 10.15 7.74
N GLN A 555 3.17 9.41 7.74
CA GLN A 555 2.42 9.11 6.52
C GLN A 555 1.38 10.22 6.29
N ARG A 556 1.61 11.07 5.28
CA ARG A 556 0.70 12.18 4.89
C ARG A 556 -0.41 11.71 3.95
N GLN A 557 -1.37 12.58 3.63
CA GLN A 557 -2.51 12.25 2.78
C GLN A 557 -2.07 11.87 1.35
N SER A 558 -1.05 12.53 0.81
CA SER A 558 -0.40 12.20 -0.47
C SER A 558 0.17 10.78 -0.50
N HIS A 559 0.65 10.26 0.62
CA HIS A 559 1.11 8.87 0.73
C HIS A 559 -0.03 7.88 0.56
N ARG A 560 -1.23 8.25 0.99
CA ARG A 560 -2.44 7.43 0.85
C ARG A 560 -3.03 7.50 -0.55
N PHE A 561 -3.08 8.70 -1.13
CA PHE A 561 -3.71 8.93 -2.43
C PHE A 561 -2.84 8.51 -3.60
N TYR A 562 -1.53 8.77 -3.51
CA TYR A 562 -0.60 8.58 -4.63
C TYR A 562 0.48 7.55 -4.34
N GLY A 563 0.38 6.84 -3.20
CA GLY A 563 1.34 5.81 -2.78
C GLY A 563 1.28 4.49 -3.51
N SER A 564 0.41 4.32 -4.50
CA SER A 564 0.33 3.13 -5.35
C SER A 564 -0.25 3.48 -6.72
N GLY A 565 0.40 3.05 -7.81
CA GLY A 565 -0.08 3.25 -9.18
C GLY A 565 0.26 4.60 -9.83
N PHE A 566 0.99 5.50 -9.14
CA PHE A 566 1.35 6.84 -9.62
C PHE A 566 2.86 7.03 -9.88
N GLY A 567 3.60 5.94 -10.04
CA GLY A 567 5.06 5.95 -10.21
C GLY A 567 5.76 5.45 -8.95
N LEU A 568 6.43 6.35 -8.22
CA LEU A 568 7.02 6.04 -6.92
C LEU A 568 5.93 5.64 -5.93
N ASP A 569 6.08 4.49 -5.28
CA ASP A 569 5.12 3.95 -4.32
C ASP A 569 5.67 3.94 -2.88
N VAL A 570 4.78 3.72 -1.91
CA VAL A 570 5.15 3.68 -0.49
C VAL A 570 6.08 2.53 -0.16
N ALA A 571 6.02 1.42 -0.91
CA ALA A 571 6.93 0.29 -0.76
C ALA A 571 8.36 0.66 -1.20
N GLY A 572 8.51 1.38 -2.31
CA GLY A 572 9.78 1.95 -2.80
C GLY A 572 10.37 2.95 -1.82
N LEU A 573 9.55 3.84 -1.26
CA LEU A 573 9.98 4.75 -0.20
C LEU A 573 10.47 3.99 1.04
N ALA A 574 9.71 2.99 1.50
CA ALA A 574 10.10 2.18 2.65
C ALA A 574 11.45 1.48 2.41
N TRP A 575 11.62 0.85 1.25
CA TRP A 575 12.84 0.16 0.87
C TRP A 575 14.07 1.07 0.82
N CYS A 576 13.91 2.29 0.29
CA CYS A 576 14.96 3.31 0.26
C CYS A 576 15.30 3.78 1.69
N ARG A 577 14.29 4.06 2.51
CA ARG A 577 14.45 4.51 3.89
C ARG A 577 15.21 3.49 4.73
N GLU A 578 14.85 2.20 4.63
CA GLU A 578 15.50 1.10 5.36
C GLU A 578 16.99 0.93 5.03
N LYS A 579 17.43 1.34 3.84
CA LYS A 579 18.84 1.28 3.44
C LYS A 579 19.62 2.52 3.84
N TYR A 580 18.94 3.67 3.89
CA TYR A 580 19.57 4.95 4.15
C TYR A 580 19.70 5.27 5.63
N VAL A 581 18.66 5.02 6.43
CA VAL A 581 18.56 5.47 7.82
C VAL A 581 18.03 4.38 8.75
N THR A 582 18.39 4.47 10.03
CA THR A 582 17.77 3.65 11.08
C THR A 582 16.57 4.38 11.71
N PRO A 583 15.65 3.68 12.42
CA PRO A 583 14.55 4.33 13.11
C PRO A 583 14.96 5.47 14.08
N ALA A 584 16.19 5.44 14.60
CA ALA A 584 16.72 6.50 15.46
C ALA A 584 16.97 7.81 14.70
N ASP A 585 17.25 7.74 13.39
CA ASP A 585 17.59 8.90 12.55
C ASP A 585 16.34 9.58 11.96
N TYR A 586 15.19 8.92 12.01
CA TYR A 586 13.95 9.37 11.38
C TYR A 586 13.56 10.80 11.77
N GLY A 587 13.76 11.18 13.03
CA GLY A 587 13.47 12.53 13.51
C GLY A 587 14.58 13.56 13.29
N HIS A 588 15.73 13.18 12.73
CA HIS A 588 16.90 14.05 12.62
C HIS A 588 16.62 15.24 11.68
N PRO A 589 16.99 16.49 12.01
CA PRO A 589 16.67 17.67 11.22
C PRO A 589 17.27 17.72 9.81
N TRP A 590 18.28 16.89 9.53
CA TRP A 590 18.85 16.72 8.19
C TRP A 590 18.20 15.59 7.38
N VAL A 591 17.45 14.70 8.05
CA VAL A 591 16.73 13.58 7.42
C VAL A 591 15.28 13.97 7.15
N SER A 592 14.66 14.63 8.13
CA SER A 592 13.26 15.04 8.12
C SER A 592 13.13 16.54 8.38
N PRO A 593 13.69 17.42 7.51
CA PRO A 593 13.69 18.86 7.73
C PRO A 593 12.29 19.47 7.85
N ALA A 594 11.26 18.86 7.25
CA ALA A 594 9.89 19.37 7.31
C ALA A 594 9.30 19.40 8.74
N ARG A 595 9.84 18.60 9.67
CA ARG A 595 9.39 18.56 11.08
C ARG A 595 10.00 19.61 11.98
N HIS A 596 10.97 20.37 11.48
CA HIS A 596 11.71 21.33 12.28
C HIS A 596 11.45 22.74 11.76
N ALA A 597 11.41 23.71 12.69
CA ALA A 597 11.39 25.11 12.30
C ALA A 597 12.63 25.43 11.43
N PRO A 598 12.49 26.23 10.36
CA PRO A 598 13.63 26.67 9.58
C PRO A 598 14.53 27.57 10.45
N PRO A 599 15.86 27.45 10.34
CA PRO A 599 16.78 28.35 11.04
C PRO A 599 16.65 29.79 10.52
N GLU A 600 17.05 30.75 11.34
CA GLU A 600 17.23 32.13 10.91
C GLU A 600 18.25 32.21 9.76
N GLY A 601 18.02 33.07 8.77
CA GLY A 601 18.89 33.19 7.60
C GLY A 601 18.68 32.11 6.52
N HIS A 602 17.64 31.28 6.63
CA HIS A 602 17.28 30.33 5.57
C HIS A 602 16.95 31.03 4.25
N ALA A 603 17.44 30.47 3.14
CA ALA A 603 17.26 31.05 1.81
C ALA A 603 15.79 31.02 1.35
N PRO A 604 15.37 31.99 0.50
CA PRO A 604 14.10 31.90 -0.19
C PRO A 604 14.08 30.67 -1.10
N THR A 605 12.97 29.93 -1.14
CA THR A 605 12.93 28.60 -1.77
C THR A 605 11.78 28.44 -2.75
N VAL A 606 12.06 27.92 -3.94
CA VAL A 606 11.06 27.53 -4.94
C VAL A 606 10.82 26.03 -4.84
N PHE A 607 9.57 25.62 -4.91
CA PHE A 607 9.13 24.22 -4.89
C PHE A 607 8.44 23.88 -6.21
N LEU A 608 8.78 22.72 -6.79
CA LEU A 608 8.08 22.16 -7.94
C LEU A 608 7.62 20.75 -7.61
N VAL A 609 6.31 20.51 -7.59
CA VAL A 609 5.72 19.27 -7.07
C VAL A 609 4.63 18.75 -8.00
N GLY A 610 4.58 17.43 -8.20
CA GLY A 610 3.49 16.80 -8.94
C GLY A 610 2.19 16.81 -8.13
N GLY A 611 1.06 17.11 -8.78
CA GLY A 611 -0.26 17.06 -8.16
C GLY A 611 -0.68 15.65 -7.74
N CYS A 612 -0.07 14.63 -8.35
CA CYS A 612 -0.19 13.21 -8.03
C CYS A 612 1.12 12.62 -7.48
N ASP A 613 1.89 13.42 -6.73
CA ASP A 613 3.14 13.00 -6.11
C ASP A 613 2.90 12.45 -4.69
N VAL A 614 3.46 11.28 -4.40
CA VAL A 614 3.44 10.65 -3.07
C VAL A 614 4.07 11.54 -1.99
N LEU A 615 5.06 12.35 -2.34
CA LEU A 615 5.77 13.29 -1.46
C LEU A 615 5.18 14.71 -1.50
N ARG A 616 4.00 14.90 -2.11
CA ARG A 616 3.41 16.23 -2.29
C ARG A 616 3.23 17.00 -0.99
N ASP A 617 2.59 16.37 0.00
CA ASP A 617 2.11 17.11 1.16
C ASP A 617 3.24 17.52 2.11
N GLU A 618 4.36 16.82 2.12
CA GLU A 618 5.53 17.22 2.90
C GLU A 618 6.24 18.41 2.28
N ALA A 619 6.27 18.52 0.95
CA ALA A 619 6.73 19.71 0.24
C ALA A 619 5.82 20.92 0.52
N VAL A 620 4.50 20.73 0.47
CA VAL A 620 3.52 21.77 0.84
C VAL A 620 3.71 22.21 2.30
N ALA A 621 3.79 21.26 3.23
CA ALA A 621 3.96 21.53 4.65
C ALA A 621 5.26 22.29 4.95
N TYR A 622 6.35 21.96 4.26
CA TYR A 622 7.63 22.64 4.41
C TYR A 622 7.61 24.05 3.83
N ALA A 623 7.02 24.25 2.64
CA ALA A 623 6.84 25.57 2.05
C ALA A 623 6.01 26.49 2.96
N ASP A 624 4.93 25.98 3.56
CA ASP A 624 4.13 26.72 4.52
C ASP A 624 4.87 27.00 5.83
N GLY A 625 5.74 26.07 6.26
CA GLY A 625 6.66 26.28 7.39
C GLY A 625 7.59 27.46 7.15
N LEU A 626 8.18 27.56 5.97
CA LEU A 626 9.02 28.69 5.56
C LEU A 626 8.22 30.01 5.55
N ARG A 627 7.02 30.02 4.95
CA ARG A 627 6.15 31.20 4.92
C ARG A 627 5.77 31.70 6.32
N ARG A 628 5.43 30.78 7.24
CA ARG A 628 5.12 31.12 8.64
C ARG A 628 6.31 31.74 9.37
N ALA A 629 7.54 31.34 9.00
CA ALA A 629 8.76 31.93 9.51
C ALA A 629 9.17 33.23 8.79
N GLY A 630 8.33 33.77 7.89
CA GLY A 630 8.62 34.99 7.13
C GLY A 630 9.62 34.80 6.00
N ILE A 631 9.98 33.55 5.67
CA ILE A 631 10.88 33.22 4.57
C ILE A 631 10.05 33.07 3.30
N PHE A 632 10.56 33.62 2.21
CA PHE A 632 9.88 33.55 0.93
C PHE A 632 9.86 32.09 0.42
N ALA A 633 8.67 31.56 0.10
CA ALA A 633 8.53 30.24 -0.53
C ALA A 633 7.48 30.25 -1.67
N ASP A 634 7.93 30.04 -2.90
CA ASP A 634 7.09 29.88 -4.10
C ASP A 634 6.80 28.38 -4.28
N LEU A 635 5.54 27.99 -4.45
CA LEU A 635 5.16 26.60 -4.67
C LEU A 635 4.42 26.48 -6.01
N VAL A 636 4.99 25.71 -6.92
CA VAL A 636 4.38 25.34 -8.20
C VAL A 636 3.92 23.89 -8.11
N GLU A 637 2.61 23.68 -8.07
CA GLU A 637 2.00 22.35 -8.13
C GLU A 637 1.54 22.07 -9.56
N ALA A 638 1.94 20.94 -10.13
CA ALA A 638 1.61 20.53 -11.48
C ALA A 638 0.47 19.51 -11.48
N PRO A 639 -0.79 19.89 -11.76
CA PRO A 639 -1.94 18.99 -11.66
C PRO A 639 -1.80 17.77 -12.57
N GLY A 640 -2.17 16.59 -12.05
CA GLY A 640 -2.13 15.34 -12.81
C GLY A 640 -0.72 14.78 -13.08
N MET A 641 0.34 15.46 -12.63
CA MET A 641 1.73 15.01 -12.82
C MET A 641 2.20 14.10 -11.67
N PRO A 642 2.95 13.02 -11.97
CA PRO A 642 3.46 12.08 -10.98
C PRO A 642 4.74 12.57 -10.29
N HIS A 643 5.23 11.79 -9.32
CA HIS A 643 6.54 11.99 -8.73
C HIS A 643 7.66 11.99 -9.80
N GLY A 644 8.51 13.01 -9.76
CA GLY A 644 9.66 13.16 -10.64
C GLY A 644 9.36 13.46 -12.11
N PHE A 645 8.17 14.02 -12.38
CA PHE A 645 7.78 14.43 -13.73
C PHE A 645 8.78 15.33 -14.48
N PRO A 646 9.57 16.24 -13.84
CA PRO A 646 10.51 17.10 -14.57
C PRO A 646 11.68 16.33 -15.19
N GLY A 647 12.02 15.16 -14.65
CA GLY A 647 13.00 14.25 -15.26
C GLY A 647 12.53 13.66 -16.60
N TYR A 648 11.22 13.73 -16.87
CA TYR A 648 10.59 13.27 -18.12
C TYR A 648 10.22 14.42 -19.05
N ASP A 649 10.69 15.65 -18.83
CA ASP A 649 10.35 16.84 -19.62
C ASP A 649 10.55 16.63 -21.14
N ARG A 650 11.50 15.79 -21.56
CA ARG A 650 11.73 15.45 -22.99
C ARG A 650 10.56 14.67 -23.61
N VAL A 651 9.83 13.88 -22.83
CA VAL A 651 8.81 12.94 -23.29
C VAL A 651 7.41 13.14 -22.68
N LEU A 652 7.27 13.99 -21.66
CA LEU A 652 6.02 14.31 -20.98
C LEU A 652 5.68 15.80 -21.17
N GLU A 653 5.00 16.11 -22.26
CA GLU A 653 4.71 17.50 -22.63
C GLU A 653 3.83 18.28 -21.63
N PRO A 654 2.79 17.68 -21.01
CA PRO A 654 1.87 18.39 -20.12
C PRO A 654 2.52 18.97 -18.85
N GLY A 655 3.65 18.41 -18.42
CA GLY A 655 4.40 18.91 -17.26
C GLY A 655 5.23 20.17 -17.54
N ARG A 656 5.65 20.36 -18.80
CA ARG A 656 6.60 21.42 -19.20
C ARG A 656 6.20 22.85 -18.80
N PRO A 657 4.92 23.27 -18.89
CA PRO A 657 4.53 24.62 -18.47
C PRO A 657 4.85 24.90 -17.00
N PHE A 658 4.61 23.92 -16.12
CA PHE A 658 4.88 24.03 -14.68
C PHE A 658 6.38 24.03 -14.40
N THR A 659 7.15 23.19 -15.11
CA THR A 659 8.62 23.22 -15.01
C THR A 659 9.17 24.59 -15.40
N ARG A 660 8.70 25.17 -16.52
CA ARG A 660 9.12 26.51 -16.97
C ARG A 660 8.74 27.62 -15.98
N GLU A 661 7.57 27.52 -15.37
CA GLU A 661 7.13 28.48 -14.35
C GLU A 661 8.05 28.45 -13.12
N ALA A 662 8.34 27.25 -12.61
CA ALA A 662 9.23 27.07 -11.47
C ALA A 662 10.66 27.52 -11.78
N ASP A 663 11.18 27.23 -12.98
CA ASP A 663 12.49 27.71 -13.43
C ASP A 663 12.54 29.25 -13.50
N ALA A 664 11.49 29.89 -14.02
CA ALA A 664 11.41 31.34 -14.09
C ALA A 664 11.30 32.00 -12.71
N LEU A 665 10.64 31.34 -11.75
CA LEU A 665 10.62 31.78 -10.35
C LEU A 665 12.01 31.63 -9.73
N PHE A 666 12.65 30.48 -9.91
CA PHE A 666 13.97 30.21 -9.35
C PHE A 666 15.04 31.14 -9.94
N ALA A 667 15.04 31.39 -11.24
CA ALA A 667 15.95 32.32 -11.90
C ALA A 667 15.83 33.76 -11.34
N ARG A 668 14.59 34.20 -11.05
CA ARG A 668 14.35 35.52 -10.42
C ARG A 668 14.93 35.57 -9.01
N ARG A 669 14.70 34.53 -8.20
CA ARG A 669 15.26 34.43 -6.83
C ARG A 669 16.78 34.43 -6.86
N LEU A 670 17.38 33.69 -7.77
CA LEU A 670 18.83 33.61 -7.94
C LEU A 670 19.44 34.96 -8.34
N ALA A 671 18.70 35.79 -9.09
CA ALA A 671 19.09 37.15 -9.44
C ALA A 671 18.85 38.19 -8.32
N GLY A 672 18.26 37.78 -7.18
CA GLY A 672 17.96 38.66 -6.04
C GLY A 672 16.67 39.47 -6.18
N ALA A 673 15.72 39.01 -7.00
CA ALA A 673 14.42 39.66 -7.26
C ALA A 673 13.24 39.06 -6.49
#